data_AF-A0A8S8XVS6-F1
#
_entry.id   AF-A0A8S8XVS6-F1
#
_cell.length_a   1.000
_cell.length_b   1.000
_cell.length_c   1.000
_cell.angle_alpha   90.00
_cell.angle_beta   90.00
_cell.angle_gamma   90.00
#
_symmetry.space_group_name_H-M   'P 1'
#
loop_
_entity.id
_entity.type
_entity.pdbx_description
1 polymer ?
#
loop_
_entity_poly.entity_id
_entity_poly.type
_entity_poly.pdbx_seq_one_letter_code
_entity_poly.pdbx_strand_id
1 'polypeptide(L)'
;MIRNNLRRDEEAVSAAVATVLLFGGVISIIGIMLLSLMPVIQELEGSLKRNDMQAQMEIMAHEVRLLSESGLPGDSSQVELIPVDGELRWDRFRGGMWYSASWYEGDTFRIQGALDLDRDIDVRHAESNVQAICYEDMRLGPDRPFIFTPNNQTDTVLVTPKHGLTIPLGPVQIEHAGIEHSLSIGEVMSLDSNNQIKASHDLVGLEIKGDSGVALIPPSKANPATGKGQHWAIPLPSGETTIEVFADDDILVQWHTLTDSGQEAVPQTNAVRIANSWTKTFNLSDISLVEIVTDVDAHLIIYHGDSGKTSLLGEEGNYLSKHFIAPSQSGNLSFSNPSQNAATITWKNGGISVPANQTIEVEWPPSNIDSAAMLESSENVLVQWKLNGKGMTFLPAIDTGQITGLEFIEDNSQTTINYSSEFDDYQSKLAKDGDSGVLALEDDGAMRCIAIDQTASGWISTTLPWKSMNGIPEGQIITAWRDGDHPASIEITLIGTEGDATHANLATAWAFHISRLTYEFDTSITGLEVAWSAGAVVTNHPELDPTILVGPTDRQGPGPRFSATIPSMHPTKTSVTGSGIMDLDIELSMRESLASTTAYDVRRGWVGPYGDAVASWASTSLETSEDWIVNPGRIDLLTDYVGWVPVPTVGPSEAVWHTAGQPIQFNLQISSLNVEISEAGS
;
A
#
# COMPACT_ATOMS: atom_id res chain seq x y z
N MET A 1 17.78 -87.42 -65.36
CA MET A 1 18.42 -86.60 -64.31
C MET A 1 19.12 -85.42 -64.96
N ILE A 2 18.44 -84.29 -65.04
CA ILE A 2 19.00 -83.02 -65.53
C ILE A 2 19.54 -82.28 -64.30
N ARG A 3 20.86 -82.10 -64.22
CA ARG A 3 21.49 -81.22 -63.22
C ARG A 3 21.26 -79.78 -63.67
N ASN A 4 20.32 -79.08 -63.03
CA ASN A 4 20.20 -77.64 -63.14
C ASN A 4 21.41 -77.00 -62.44
N ASN A 5 22.36 -76.49 -63.21
CA ASN A 5 23.35 -75.53 -62.73
C ASN A 5 22.66 -74.17 -62.56
N LEU A 6 22.23 -73.86 -61.34
CA LEU A 6 21.99 -72.47 -60.92
C LEU A 6 23.34 -71.75 -60.92
N ARG A 7 23.64 -71.05 -62.01
CA ARG A 7 24.74 -70.08 -62.07
C ARG A 7 24.31 -68.89 -61.20
N ARG A 8 24.99 -68.70 -60.07
CA ARG A 8 24.80 -67.52 -59.20
C ARG A 8 25.49 -66.34 -59.90
N ASP A 9 24.72 -65.38 -60.40
CA ASP A 9 25.28 -64.15 -61.00
C ASP A 9 25.90 -63.29 -59.90
N GLU A 10 27.21 -63.41 -59.71
CA GLU A 10 27.97 -62.58 -58.76
C GLU A 10 27.94 -61.09 -59.15
N GLU A 11 27.78 -60.77 -60.44
CA GLU A 11 27.57 -59.38 -60.91
C GLU A 11 26.21 -58.81 -60.46
N ALA A 12 25.13 -59.61 -60.50
CA ALA A 12 23.81 -59.18 -60.02
C ALA A 12 23.80 -58.97 -58.49
N VAL A 13 24.54 -59.80 -57.74
CA VAL A 13 24.70 -59.65 -56.28
C VAL A 13 25.55 -58.42 -55.95
N SER A 14 26.64 -58.16 -56.69
CA SER A 14 27.49 -56.98 -56.51
C SER A 14 26.72 -55.68 -56.82
N ALA A 15 25.95 -55.65 -57.91
CA ALA A 15 25.11 -54.51 -58.26
C ALA A 15 24.00 -54.24 -57.21
N ALA A 16 23.40 -55.29 -56.65
CA ALA A 16 22.42 -55.19 -55.57
C ALA A 16 23.05 -54.67 -54.26
N VAL A 17 24.25 -55.15 -53.89
CA VAL A 17 24.99 -54.66 -52.71
C VAL A 17 25.41 -53.20 -52.88
N ALA A 18 25.87 -52.80 -54.07
CA ALA A 18 26.25 -51.43 -54.37
C ALA A 18 25.05 -50.47 -54.30
N THR A 19 23.88 -50.87 -54.79
CA THR A 19 22.65 -50.08 -54.69
C THR A 19 22.17 -49.95 -53.25
N VAL A 20 22.20 -51.03 -52.45
CA VAL A 20 21.86 -50.97 -51.02
C VAL A 20 22.83 -50.08 -50.23
N LEU A 21 24.14 -50.12 -50.53
CA LEU A 21 25.12 -49.23 -49.91
C LEU A 21 24.93 -47.77 -50.31
N LEU A 22 24.56 -47.49 -51.56
CA LEU A 22 24.23 -46.15 -52.02
C LEU A 22 22.98 -45.61 -51.31
N PHE A 23 21.91 -46.41 -51.21
CA PHE A 23 20.71 -46.03 -50.47
C PHE A 23 20.99 -45.84 -48.98
N GLY A 24 21.79 -46.72 -48.36
CA GLY A 24 22.21 -46.59 -46.97
C GLY A 24 23.05 -45.33 -46.72
N GLY A 25 23.95 -44.99 -47.65
CA GLY A 25 24.74 -43.76 -47.61
C GLY A 25 23.88 -42.50 -47.73
N VAL A 26 22.92 -42.48 -48.66
CA VAL A 26 21.98 -41.37 -48.84
C VAL A 26 21.08 -41.20 -47.61
N ILE A 27 20.54 -42.28 -47.05
CA ILE A 27 19.73 -42.25 -45.82
C ILE A 27 20.57 -41.74 -44.63
N SER A 28 21.85 -42.14 -44.54
CA SER A 28 22.75 -41.66 -43.49
C SER A 28 23.05 -40.17 -43.62
N ILE A 29 23.26 -39.67 -44.84
CA ILE A 29 23.47 -38.23 -45.09
C ILE A 29 22.20 -37.44 -44.79
N ILE A 30 21.03 -37.91 -45.23
CA ILE A 30 19.74 -37.27 -44.92
C ILE A 30 19.49 -37.29 -43.40
N GLY A 31 19.82 -38.39 -42.72
CA GLY A 31 19.71 -38.49 -41.26
C GLY A 31 20.62 -37.50 -40.53
N ILE A 32 21.87 -37.35 -40.97
CA ILE A 32 22.80 -36.35 -40.42
C ILE A 32 22.33 -34.93 -40.72
N MET A 33 21.83 -34.67 -41.95
CA MET A 33 21.28 -33.37 -42.32
C MET A 33 20.04 -33.02 -41.49
N LEU A 34 19.12 -33.95 -41.29
CA LEU A 34 17.94 -33.77 -40.43
C LEU A 34 18.35 -33.50 -38.98
N LEU A 35 19.32 -34.25 -38.44
CA LEU A 35 19.85 -34.00 -37.09
C LEU A 35 20.50 -32.62 -36.96
N SER A 36 21.14 -32.12 -38.03
CA SER A 36 21.75 -30.79 -38.02
C SER A 36 20.75 -29.64 -38.24
N LEU A 37 19.64 -29.88 -38.94
CA LEU A 37 18.63 -28.87 -39.25
C LEU A 37 17.54 -28.79 -38.19
N MET A 38 17.29 -29.87 -37.45
CA MET A 38 16.26 -29.94 -36.41
C MET A 38 16.42 -28.84 -35.34
N PRO A 39 17.63 -28.54 -34.82
CA PRO A 39 17.81 -27.44 -33.86
C PRO A 39 17.45 -26.06 -34.44
N VAL A 40 17.77 -25.82 -35.72
CA VAL A 40 17.48 -24.55 -36.41
C VAL A 40 15.98 -24.39 -36.67
N ILE A 41 15.31 -25.49 -37.03
CA ILE A 41 13.85 -25.49 -37.22
C ILE A 41 13.15 -25.21 -35.89
N GLN A 42 13.58 -25.86 -34.79
CA GLN A 42 13.03 -25.61 -33.45
C GLN A 42 13.27 -24.19 -32.97
N GLU A 43 14.41 -23.57 -33.30
CA GLU A 43 14.70 -22.17 -32.98
C GLU A 43 13.80 -21.21 -33.77
N LEU A 44 13.64 -21.44 -35.09
CA LEU A 44 12.76 -20.62 -35.93
C LEU A 44 11.29 -20.73 -35.53
N GLU A 45 10.85 -21.95 -35.21
CA GLU A 45 9.50 -22.22 -34.70
C GLU A 45 9.28 -21.54 -33.36
N GLY A 46 10.24 -21.65 -32.43
CA GLY A 46 10.21 -20.94 -31.16
C GLY A 46 10.18 -19.41 -31.32
N SER A 47 10.93 -18.86 -32.27
CA SER A 47 10.90 -17.42 -32.53
C SER A 47 9.56 -16.94 -33.10
N LEU A 48 8.86 -17.76 -33.90
CA LEU A 48 7.52 -17.43 -34.39
C LEU A 48 6.50 -17.48 -33.26
N LYS A 49 6.49 -18.55 -32.47
CA LYS A 49 5.60 -18.73 -31.29
C LYS A 49 5.73 -17.56 -30.31
N ARG A 50 6.97 -17.16 -30.05
CA ARG A 50 7.28 -16.00 -29.22
C ARG A 50 6.77 -14.69 -29.81
N ASN A 51 7.08 -14.37 -31.06
CA ASN A 51 6.68 -13.10 -31.67
C ASN A 51 5.15 -12.95 -31.66
N ASP A 52 4.43 -14.04 -31.95
CA ASP A 52 2.97 -14.08 -31.86
C ASP A 52 2.47 -13.79 -30.43
N MET A 53 3.00 -14.49 -29.42
CA MET A 53 2.64 -14.24 -28.03
C MET A 53 3.04 -12.85 -27.53
N GLN A 54 4.17 -12.31 -27.98
CA GLN A 54 4.60 -10.95 -27.66
C GLN A 54 3.54 -9.93 -28.12
N ALA A 55 3.09 -10.03 -29.37
CA ALA A 55 2.05 -9.15 -29.90
C ALA A 55 0.72 -9.30 -29.12
N GLN A 56 0.34 -10.53 -28.76
CA GLN A 56 -0.87 -10.77 -27.97
C GLN A 56 -0.77 -10.20 -26.54
N MET A 57 0.38 -10.36 -25.86
CA MET A 57 0.62 -9.77 -24.54
C MET A 57 0.72 -8.23 -24.58
N GLU A 58 1.20 -7.65 -25.68
CA GLU A 58 1.18 -6.19 -25.88
C GLU A 58 -0.26 -5.65 -26.00
N ILE A 59 -1.15 -6.39 -26.67
CA ILE A 59 -2.58 -6.05 -26.73
C ILE A 59 -3.21 -6.16 -25.33
N MET A 60 -2.96 -7.26 -24.62
CA MET A 60 -3.41 -7.44 -23.24
C MET A 60 -2.94 -6.28 -22.34
N ALA A 61 -1.65 -5.92 -22.43
CA ALA A 61 -1.07 -4.80 -21.70
C ALA A 61 -1.77 -3.47 -21.97
N HIS A 62 -2.15 -3.23 -23.23
CA HIS A 62 -2.89 -2.03 -23.62
C HIS A 62 -4.28 -1.98 -22.98
N GLU A 63 -5.02 -3.09 -23.02
CA GLU A 63 -6.35 -3.20 -22.41
C GLU A 63 -6.29 -3.04 -20.89
N VAL A 64 -5.34 -3.73 -20.23
CA VAL A 64 -5.07 -3.62 -18.79
C VAL A 64 -4.77 -2.17 -18.39
N ARG A 65 -3.95 -1.46 -19.20
CA ARG A 65 -3.63 -0.05 -18.97
C ARG A 65 -4.87 0.84 -19.10
N LEU A 66 -5.63 0.68 -20.17
CA LEU A 66 -6.84 1.49 -20.40
C LEU A 66 -7.84 1.32 -19.26
N LEU A 67 -8.07 0.07 -18.87
CA LEU A 67 -8.98 -0.28 -17.80
C LEU A 67 -8.51 0.29 -16.45
N SER A 68 -7.22 0.15 -16.12
CA SER A 68 -6.66 0.67 -14.86
C SER A 68 -6.67 2.19 -14.78
N GLU A 69 -6.26 2.88 -15.85
CA GLU A 69 -6.08 4.33 -15.83
C GLU A 69 -7.38 5.12 -16.06
N SER A 70 -8.34 4.56 -16.81
CA SER A 70 -9.54 5.28 -17.25
C SER A 70 -10.86 4.54 -17.00
N GLY A 71 -10.81 3.25 -16.66
CA GLY A 71 -12.00 2.48 -16.32
C GLY A 71 -12.64 2.93 -15.01
N LEU A 72 -13.91 2.54 -14.87
CA LEU A 72 -14.66 2.56 -13.63
C LEU A 72 -14.71 1.14 -13.05
N PRO A 73 -14.76 0.96 -11.72
CA PRO A 73 -14.95 -0.37 -11.15
C PRO A 73 -16.16 -1.11 -11.79
N GLY A 74 -16.06 -2.40 -12.06
CA GLY A 74 -17.05 -3.18 -12.81
C GLY A 74 -16.98 -3.04 -14.34
N ASP A 75 -16.15 -2.13 -14.89
CA ASP A 75 -15.79 -2.20 -16.31
C ASP A 75 -14.95 -3.46 -16.57
N SER A 76 -15.18 -4.09 -17.71
CA SER A 76 -14.44 -5.28 -18.13
C SER A 76 -13.95 -5.19 -19.58
N SER A 77 -12.88 -5.93 -19.88
CA SER A 77 -12.32 -6.12 -21.21
C SER A 77 -12.02 -7.61 -21.43
N GLN A 78 -12.15 -8.07 -22.67
CA GLN A 78 -11.90 -9.47 -23.04
C GLN A 78 -10.69 -9.54 -23.97
N VAL A 79 -9.76 -10.45 -23.69
CA VAL A 79 -8.56 -10.67 -24.50
C VAL A 79 -8.42 -12.16 -24.80
N GLU A 80 -8.25 -12.51 -26.06
CA GLU A 80 -7.97 -13.87 -26.48
C GLU A 80 -6.45 -14.08 -26.57
N LEU A 81 -5.92 -15.09 -25.87
CA LEU A 81 -4.54 -15.55 -25.97
C LEU A 81 -4.51 -16.95 -26.59
N ILE A 82 -3.68 -17.12 -27.62
CA ILE A 82 -3.52 -18.39 -28.36
C ILE A 82 -2.11 -18.94 -28.08
N PRO A 83 -1.93 -19.76 -27.03
CA PRO A 83 -0.65 -20.39 -26.73
C PRO A 83 -0.35 -21.53 -27.73
N VAL A 84 0.37 -21.22 -28.82
CA VAL A 84 0.75 -22.23 -29.83
C VAL A 84 1.80 -23.20 -29.26
N ASP A 85 1.39 -24.39 -28.84
CA ASP A 85 2.23 -25.45 -28.21
C ASP A 85 3.04 -25.00 -26.97
N GLY A 86 2.60 -23.94 -26.30
CA GLY A 86 3.14 -23.49 -25.02
C GLY A 86 2.07 -23.53 -23.94
N GLU A 87 2.42 -23.16 -22.72
CA GLU A 87 1.50 -23.18 -21.59
C GLU A 87 1.42 -21.80 -20.93
N LEU A 88 0.19 -21.31 -20.74
CA LEU A 88 -0.10 -20.13 -19.94
C LEU A 88 -0.28 -20.53 -18.48
N ARG A 89 0.49 -19.88 -17.60
CA ARG A 89 0.48 -20.13 -16.16
C ARG A 89 0.50 -18.82 -15.37
N TRP A 90 -0.14 -18.85 -14.21
CA TRP A 90 0.01 -17.83 -13.19
C TRP A 90 1.16 -18.16 -12.25
N ASP A 91 1.94 -17.14 -11.92
CA ASP A 91 2.98 -17.18 -10.91
C ASP A 91 2.75 -16.05 -9.91
N ARG A 92 2.32 -16.41 -8.70
CA ARG A 92 1.94 -15.46 -7.65
C ARG A 92 3.12 -15.00 -6.79
N PHE A 93 4.31 -15.60 -6.93
CA PHE A 93 5.43 -15.40 -6.01
C PHE A 93 6.60 -14.66 -6.63
N ARG A 94 6.87 -14.90 -7.92
CA ARG A 94 8.02 -14.28 -8.61
C ARG A 94 7.68 -12.94 -9.28
N GLY A 95 6.55 -12.33 -8.90
CA GLY A 95 6.15 -10.99 -9.31
C GLY A 95 6.11 -10.05 -8.11
N GLY A 96 6.69 -8.86 -8.27
CA GLY A 96 6.65 -7.85 -7.24
C GLY A 96 7.27 -6.53 -7.68
N MET A 97 6.75 -5.45 -7.13
CA MET A 97 7.30 -4.11 -7.30
C MET A 97 7.08 -3.30 -6.04
N TRP A 98 7.84 -2.23 -5.88
CA TRP A 98 7.66 -1.29 -4.80
C TRP A 98 7.87 0.15 -5.26
N TYR A 99 7.23 1.08 -4.57
CA TYR A 99 7.46 2.51 -4.65
C TYR A 99 7.87 3.03 -3.27
N SER A 100 8.71 4.06 -3.22
CA SER A 100 8.95 4.82 -2.00
C SER A 100 8.91 6.31 -2.27
N ALA A 101 8.50 7.08 -1.28
CA ALA A 101 8.48 8.53 -1.32
C ALA A 101 9.01 9.09 0.00
N SER A 102 9.90 10.08 -0.08
CA SER A 102 10.38 10.84 1.08
C SER A 102 9.70 12.20 1.15
N TRP A 103 9.32 12.61 2.36
CA TRP A 103 8.50 13.80 2.62
C TRP A 103 9.30 15.06 2.92
N TYR A 104 10.61 14.93 3.15
CA TYR A 104 11.52 16.04 3.43
C TYR A 104 12.67 16.14 2.41
N GLU A 105 13.24 17.35 2.28
CA GLU A 105 14.30 17.63 1.32
C GLU A 105 15.62 16.98 1.75
N GLY A 106 16.27 16.26 0.82
CA GLY A 106 17.55 15.58 1.09
C GLY A 106 17.42 14.16 1.64
N ASP A 107 16.21 13.76 2.00
CA ASP A 107 15.91 12.41 2.45
C ASP A 107 15.74 11.43 1.29
N THR A 108 16.05 10.16 1.57
CA THR A 108 15.86 9.06 0.62
C THR A 108 15.36 7.85 1.38
N PHE A 109 14.55 7.00 0.75
CA PHE A 109 14.06 5.78 1.40
C PHE A 109 14.10 4.60 0.45
N ARG A 110 14.77 3.53 0.89
CA ARG A 110 14.97 2.30 0.09
C ARG A 110 14.60 1.09 0.93
N ILE A 111 14.04 0.08 0.28
CA ILE A 111 13.64 -1.17 0.92
C ILE A 111 14.20 -2.37 0.15
N GLN A 112 14.50 -3.43 0.87
CA GLN A 112 14.98 -4.70 0.34
C GLN A 112 14.42 -5.85 1.20
N GLY A 113 14.04 -6.97 0.57
CA GLY A 113 13.48 -8.14 1.28
C GLY A 113 11.98 -8.06 1.58
N ALA A 114 11.31 -6.92 1.36
CA ALA A 114 9.89 -6.73 1.68
C ALA A 114 8.90 -7.70 0.99
N LEU A 115 9.34 -8.41 -0.06
CA LEU A 115 8.51 -9.26 -0.93
C LEU A 115 9.13 -10.66 -1.11
N ASP A 116 9.97 -11.12 -0.18
CA ASP A 116 10.53 -12.47 -0.20
C ASP A 116 9.76 -13.48 0.65
N LEU A 117 8.63 -13.04 1.24
CA LEU A 117 7.75 -13.79 2.15
C LEU A 117 8.41 -14.19 3.47
N ASP A 118 9.62 -13.72 3.75
CA ASP A 118 10.23 -13.84 5.05
C ASP A 118 9.79 -12.70 5.98
N ARG A 119 10.26 -12.74 7.22
CA ARG A 119 10.09 -11.65 8.17
C ARG A 119 11.20 -10.63 8.08
N ASP A 120 12.39 -11.01 7.68
CA ASP A 120 13.54 -10.13 7.69
C ASP A 120 13.45 -9.14 6.51
N ILE A 121 13.46 -7.85 6.82
CA ILE A 121 13.42 -6.77 5.85
C ILE A 121 14.55 -5.78 6.16
N ASP A 122 15.22 -5.33 5.11
CA ASP A 122 16.25 -4.31 5.22
C ASP A 122 15.70 -2.98 4.66
N VAL A 123 15.84 -1.92 5.45
CA VAL A 123 15.51 -0.56 5.04
C VAL A 123 16.74 0.32 5.06
N ARG A 124 16.78 1.34 4.22
CA ARG A 124 17.86 2.31 4.22
C ARG A 124 17.30 3.71 4.04
N HIS A 125 17.76 4.59 4.90
CA HIS A 125 17.40 6.00 4.92
C HIS A 125 18.65 6.89 4.93
N ALA A 126 18.47 8.21 4.83
CA ALA A 126 19.54 9.20 4.96
C ALA A 126 20.22 9.12 6.35
N GLU A 127 21.29 9.89 6.58
CA GLU A 127 22.08 9.84 7.82
C GLU A 127 21.34 10.40 9.08
N SER A 128 20.01 10.49 9.05
CA SER A 128 19.18 10.83 10.20
C SER A 128 18.92 9.59 11.07
N ASN A 129 18.44 9.83 12.29
CA ASN A 129 18.14 8.75 13.22
C ASN A 129 16.72 8.24 12.98
N VAL A 130 16.61 6.93 12.76
CA VAL A 130 15.34 6.22 12.61
C VAL A 130 14.89 5.75 13.99
N GLN A 131 13.74 6.24 14.45
CA GLN A 131 13.15 5.86 15.73
C GLN A 131 12.34 4.57 15.60
N ALA A 132 11.45 4.48 14.60
CA ALA A 132 10.56 3.34 14.43
C ALA A 132 10.14 3.12 12.97
N ILE A 133 9.61 1.94 12.71
CA ILE A 133 9.02 1.57 11.42
C ILE A 133 7.64 0.99 11.67
N CYS A 134 6.64 1.52 10.99
CA CYS A 134 5.26 1.04 11.04
C CYS A 134 4.90 0.30 9.77
N TYR A 135 4.21 -0.82 9.93
CA TYR A 135 3.73 -1.65 8.85
C TYR A 135 2.21 -1.71 8.84
N GLU A 136 1.64 -1.69 7.64
CA GLU A 136 0.21 -1.85 7.40
C GLU A 136 -0.04 -2.84 6.26
N ASP A 137 -0.96 -3.77 6.48
CA ASP A 137 -1.44 -4.70 5.44
C ASP A 137 -2.51 -4.01 4.59
N MET A 138 -2.19 -3.75 3.32
CA MET A 138 -3.11 -3.07 2.41
C MET A 138 -4.25 -3.97 1.90
N ARG A 139 -4.18 -5.30 2.13
CA ARG A 139 -5.21 -6.30 1.75
C ARG A 139 -5.74 -6.17 0.31
N LEU A 140 -4.84 -5.88 -0.63
CA LEU A 140 -5.21 -5.58 -2.02
C LEU A 140 -5.66 -6.84 -2.79
N GLY A 141 -6.90 -6.88 -3.27
CA GLY A 141 -7.41 -7.91 -4.18
C GLY A 141 -8.72 -8.57 -3.72
N PRO A 142 -9.45 -9.26 -4.63
CA PRO A 142 -10.82 -9.74 -4.38
C PRO A 142 -10.92 -10.88 -3.36
N ASP A 143 -9.87 -11.69 -3.24
CA ASP A 143 -9.83 -12.89 -2.36
C ASP A 143 -9.21 -12.58 -0.99
N ARG A 144 -9.03 -11.30 -0.65
CA ARG A 144 -8.37 -10.82 0.56
C ARG A 144 -9.31 -9.86 1.30
N PRO A 145 -10.25 -10.38 2.10
CA PRO A 145 -11.17 -9.53 2.83
C PRO A 145 -10.44 -8.70 3.90
N PHE A 146 -10.91 -7.49 4.15
CA PHE A 146 -10.57 -6.70 5.32
C PHE A 146 -11.07 -7.39 6.58
N ILE A 147 -10.29 -7.36 7.66
CA ILE A 147 -10.58 -8.07 8.90
C ILE A 147 -10.50 -7.08 10.04
N PHE A 148 -11.62 -6.93 10.75
CA PHE A 148 -11.73 -6.08 11.91
C PHE A 148 -12.08 -6.94 13.12
N THR A 149 -11.28 -6.83 14.18
CA THR A 149 -11.55 -7.46 15.47
C THR A 149 -11.87 -6.39 16.51
N PRO A 150 -13.17 -6.10 16.77
CA PRO A 150 -13.57 -5.06 17.71
C PRO A 150 -13.05 -5.31 19.12
N ASN A 151 -12.90 -4.25 19.90
CA ASN A 151 -12.42 -4.38 21.26
C ASN A 151 -13.43 -5.11 22.15
N ASN A 152 -12.97 -6.08 22.94
CA ASN A 152 -13.84 -6.79 23.89
C ASN A 152 -14.41 -5.91 25.03
N GLN A 153 -13.95 -4.66 25.13
CA GLN A 153 -14.48 -3.68 26.07
C GLN A 153 -15.67 -2.89 25.52
N THR A 154 -15.95 -2.92 24.22
CA THR A 154 -17.07 -2.20 23.59
C THR A 154 -18.30 -3.10 23.50
N ASP A 155 -19.47 -2.48 23.35
CA ASP A 155 -20.74 -3.20 23.28
C ASP A 155 -21.20 -3.29 21.82
N THR A 156 -21.13 -2.20 21.07
CA THR A 156 -21.61 -2.13 19.68
C THR A 156 -20.58 -1.50 18.76
N VAL A 157 -20.57 -1.93 17.50
CA VAL A 157 -19.77 -1.34 16.44
C VAL A 157 -20.69 -0.77 15.37
N LEU A 158 -20.48 0.49 14.99
CA LEU A 158 -21.14 1.10 13.83
C LEU A 158 -20.17 1.10 12.67
N VAL A 159 -20.59 0.61 11.51
CA VAL A 159 -19.75 0.52 10.31
C VAL A 159 -20.43 1.10 9.09
N THR A 160 -19.62 1.67 8.21
CA THR A 160 -19.99 2.10 6.86
C THR A 160 -18.83 1.84 5.89
N PRO A 161 -19.08 1.58 4.60
CA PRO A 161 -18.00 1.44 3.63
C PRO A 161 -17.12 2.69 3.57
N LYS A 162 -15.81 2.50 3.67
CA LYS A 162 -14.86 3.60 3.45
C LYS A 162 -14.99 4.04 1.99
N HIS A 163 -15.16 5.33 1.79
CA HIS A 163 -15.26 5.91 0.46
C HIS A 163 -14.59 7.28 0.44
N GLY A 164 -14.19 7.70 -0.76
CA GLY A 164 -13.57 8.99 -1.03
C GLY A 164 -13.68 9.29 -2.52
N LEU A 165 -12.55 9.54 -3.18
CA LEU A 165 -12.51 9.71 -4.64
C LEU A 165 -12.80 8.43 -5.43
N THR A 166 -12.71 7.27 -4.77
CA THR A 166 -13.07 5.97 -5.32
C THR A 166 -14.18 5.35 -4.48
N ILE A 167 -15.15 4.79 -5.17
CA ILE A 167 -16.46 4.37 -4.64
C ILE A 167 -16.64 2.93 -5.12
N PRO A 168 -16.83 1.93 -4.24
CA PRO A 168 -17.12 0.58 -4.68
C PRO A 168 -18.41 0.55 -5.51
N LEU A 169 -18.37 -0.10 -6.68
CA LEU A 169 -19.54 -0.25 -7.55
C LEU A 169 -20.34 -1.49 -7.12
N GLY A 170 -21.10 -1.32 -6.05
CA GLY A 170 -21.98 -2.35 -5.50
C GLY A 170 -22.03 -2.34 -3.98
N PRO A 171 -22.93 -3.11 -3.38
CA PRO A 171 -22.94 -3.26 -1.94
C PRO A 171 -21.72 -4.06 -1.48
N VAL A 172 -21.07 -3.54 -0.43
CA VAL A 172 -19.98 -4.21 0.26
C VAL A 172 -20.54 -5.41 1.01
N GLN A 173 -19.98 -6.58 0.74
CA GLN A 173 -20.30 -7.80 1.49
C GLN A 173 -19.55 -7.79 2.82
N ILE A 174 -20.27 -8.03 3.91
CA ILE A 174 -19.79 -8.06 5.28
C ILE A 174 -20.20 -9.39 5.91
N GLU A 175 -19.25 -10.20 6.34
CA GLU A 175 -19.49 -11.40 7.13
C GLU A 175 -19.32 -11.07 8.61
N HIS A 176 -20.37 -11.31 9.41
CA HIS A 176 -20.35 -11.12 10.86
C HIS A 176 -21.06 -12.28 11.56
N ALA A 177 -20.39 -12.92 12.53
CA ALA A 177 -20.91 -14.09 13.25
C ALA A 177 -21.42 -15.24 12.34
N GLY A 178 -20.81 -15.41 11.16
CA GLY A 178 -21.20 -16.40 10.15
C GLY A 178 -22.45 -16.04 9.34
N ILE A 179 -22.92 -14.80 9.43
CA ILE A 179 -24.03 -14.24 8.64
C ILE A 179 -23.45 -13.24 7.63
N GLU A 180 -23.82 -13.40 6.36
CA GLU A 180 -23.47 -12.44 5.32
C GLU A 180 -24.51 -11.31 5.28
N HIS A 181 -23.99 -10.09 5.29
CA HIS A 181 -24.71 -8.83 5.17
C HIS A 181 -24.21 -8.08 3.94
N SER A 182 -25.08 -7.26 3.39
CA SER A 182 -24.80 -6.44 2.21
C SER A 182 -25.04 -4.99 2.61
N LEU A 183 -24.02 -4.13 2.48
CA LEU A 183 -24.07 -2.74 2.92
C LEU A 183 -23.71 -1.81 1.76
N SER A 184 -24.62 -0.91 1.40
CA SER A 184 -24.38 0.07 0.34
C SER A 184 -23.66 1.31 0.90
N ILE A 185 -23.02 2.07 0.03
CA ILE A 185 -22.46 3.38 0.40
C ILE A 185 -23.60 4.32 0.82
N GLY A 186 -23.38 5.10 1.87
CA GLY A 186 -24.41 5.95 2.48
C GLY A 186 -25.24 5.25 3.56
N GLU A 187 -25.16 3.92 3.65
CA GLU A 187 -25.83 3.15 4.70
C GLU A 187 -24.89 2.93 5.90
N VAL A 188 -25.50 2.81 7.08
CA VAL A 188 -24.80 2.49 8.34
C VAL A 188 -25.40 1.22 8.91
N MET A 189 -24.54 0.32 9.37
CA MET A 189 -24.92 -0.90 10.04
C MET A 189 -24.41 -0.91 11.47
N SER A 190 -25.22 -1.42 12.39
CA SER A 190 -24.81 -1.70 13.76
C SER A 190 -24.58 -3.20 13.94
N LEU A 191 -23.41 -3.56 14.44
CA LEU A 191 -22.96 -4.93 14.69
C LEU A 191 -22.56 -5.08 16.16
N ASP A 192 -22.48 -6.33 16.62
CA ASP A 192 -22.03 -6.65 17.98
C ASP A 192 -20.49 -6.65 18.06
N SER A 193 -19.92 -6.30 19.21
CA SER A 193 -18.45 -6.23 19.36
C SER A 193 -17.79 -7.59 19.62
N ASN A 194 -18.55 -8.66 19.90
CA ASN A 194 -17.96 -9.94 20.33
C ASN A 194 -17.42 -10.81 19.18
N ASN A 195 -17.76 -10.50 17.93
CA ASN A 195 -17.38 -11.30 16.77
C ASN A 195 -16.56 -10.48 15.78
N GLN A 196 -15.59 -11.14 15.15
CA GLN A 196 -14.82 -10.58 14.05
C GLN A 196 -15.73 -10.21 12.88
N ILE A 197 -15.38 -9.14 12.18
CA ILE A 197 -16.05 -8.64 10.99
C ILE A 197 -15.10 -8.84 9.82
N LYS A 198 -15.58 -9.49 8.74
CA LYS A 198 -14.83 -9.59 7.47
C LYS A 198 -15.56 -8.82 6.39
N ALA A 199 -14.86 -7.99 5.64
CA ALA A 199 -15.47 -7.16 4.62
C ALA A 199 -14.74 -7.26 3.28
N SER A 200 -15.49 -7.21 2.19
CA SER A 200 -14.92 -7.17 0.83
C SER A 200 -14.15 -5.89 0.51
N HIS A 201 -14.41 -4.81 1.25
CA HIS A 201 -13.78 -3.51 1.11
C HIS A 201 -13.49 -2.92 2.49
N ASP A 202 -12.58 -1.96 2.55
CA ASP A 202 -12.26 -1.24 3.77
C ASP A 202 -13.50 -0.53 4.36
N LEU A 203 -13.59 -0.49 5.68
CA LEU A 203 -14.72 0.06 6.43
C LEU A 203 -14.22 1.18 7.34
N VAL A 204 -15.05 2.19 7.53
CA VAL A 204 -14.88 3.15 8.63
C VAL A 204 -15.92 2.83 9.69
N GLY A 205 -15.51 2.84 10.95
CA GLY A 205 -16.41 2.52 12.04
C GLY A 205 -16.08 3.18 13.37
N LEU A 206 -17.07 3.15 14.25
CA LEU A 206 -16.96 3.54 15.65
C LEU A 206 -17.28 2.35 16.54
N GLU A 207 -16.39 2.04 17.47
CA GLU A 207 -16.66 1.11 18.56
C GLU A 207 -17.17 1.89 19.76
N ILE A 208 -18.34 1.51 20.27
CA ILE A 208 -19.07 2.26 21.29
C ILE A 208 -19.30 1.40 22.52
N LYS A 209 -19.04 1.98 23.68
CA LYS A 209 -19.44 1.48 24.99
C LYS A 209 -20.29 2.52 25.69
N GLY A 210 -21.47 2.14 26.17
CA GLY A 210 -22.40 3.06 26.84
C GLY A 210 -22.84 4.25 25.96
N ASP A 211 -23.14 5.39 26.59
CA ASP A 211 -23.84 6.52 25.95
C ASP A 211 -22.97 7.78 25.76
N SER A 212 -21.66 7.70 26.01
CA SER A 212 -20.76 8.84 25.82
C SER A 212 -19.34 8.44 25.45
N GLY A 213 -18.65 9.27 24.68
CA GLY A 213 -17.24 9.10 24.35
C GLY A 213 -16.74 10.18 23.41
N VAL A 214 -15.42 10.26 23.30
CA VAL A 214 -14.73 11.19 22.40
C VAL A 214 -13.65 10.43 21.66
N ALA A 215 -13.57 10.63 20.35
CA ALA A 215 -12.56 10.02 19.50
C ALA A 215 -12.06 11.01 18.46
N LEU A 216 -10.75 11.01 18.22
CA LEU A 216 -10.14 11.56 17.02
C LEU A 216 -10.41 10.58 15.87
N ILE A 217 -11.01 11.04 14.79
CA ILE A 217 -11.41 10.18 13.67
C ILE A 217 -10.42 10.37 12.51
N PRO A 218 -9.73 9.30 12.06
CA PRO A 218 -8.85 9.40 10.92
C PRO A 218 -9.64 9.76 9.66
N PRO A 219 -9.06 10.57 8.75
CA PRO A 219 -9.68 10.86 7.47
C PRO A 219 -9.77 9.60 6.60
N SER A 220 -10.71 9.58 5.66
CA SER A 220 -10.83 8.50 4.66
C SER A 220 -9.56 8.35 3.82
N LYS A 221 -8.79 9.44 3.68
CA LYS A 221 -7.45 9.43 3.13
C LYS A 221 -6.56 10.39 3.92
N ALA A 222 -5.61 9.85 4.65
CA ALA A 222 -4.62 10.64 5.37
C ALA A 222 -3.48 11.09 4.45
N ASN A 223 -2.94 12.27 4.73
CA ASN A 223 -1.68 12.73 4.20
C ASN A 223 -0.56 11.95 4.93
N PRO A 224 0.28 11.17 4.24
CA PRO A 224 1.28 10.32 4.90
C PRO A 224 2.28 11.09 5.78
N ALA A 225 2.52 12.38 5.49
CA ALA A 225 3.46 13.20 6.25
C ALA A 225 2.87 13.75 7.56
N THR A 226 1.58 14.11 7.58
CA THR A 226 0.96 14.86 8.70
C THR A 226 -0.19 14.11 9.38
N GLY A 227 -0.71 13.05 8.78
CA GLY A 227 -1.90 12.32 9.26
C GLY A 227 -3.23 13.07 9.13
N LYS A 228 -3.22 14.32 8.65
CA LYS A 228 -4.42 15.12 8.36
C LYS A 228 -5.08 14.67 7.05
N GLY A 229 -6.32 15.09 6.79
CA GLY A 229 -6.97 14.81 5.51
C GLY A 229 -8.15 15.73 5.22
N GLN A 230 -8.90 15.42 4.16
CA GLN A 230 -9.91 16.34 3.62
C GLN A 230 -11.33 15.78 3.62
N HIS A 231 -11.49 14.50 3.96
CA HIS A 231 -12.76 13.78 3.81
C HIS A 231 -12.94 12.80 4.97
N TRP A 232 -14.14 12.79 5.53
CA TRP A 232 -14.57 11.83 6.55
C TRP A 232 -15.97 11.34 6.26
N ALA A 233 -16.16 10.03 6.35
CA ALA A 233 -17.46 9.37 6.32
C ALA A 233 -17.68 8.69 7.69
N ILE A 234 -18.52 9.29 8.53
CA ILE A 234 -18.60 8.93 9.95
C ILE A 234 -19.97 8.33 10.26
N PRO A 235 -20.04 7.04 10.66
CA PRO A 235 -21.28 6.44 11.12
C PRO A 235 -21.57 6.90 12.54
N LEU A 236 -22.60 7.74 12.73
CA LEU A 236 -22.95 8.27 14.05
C LEU A 236 -24.05 7.46 14.75
N PRO A 237 -23.94 7.28 16.09
CA PRO A 237 -25.04 6.74 16.90
C PRO A 237 -26.22 7.72 16.97
N SER A 238 -27.38 7.23 17.42
CA SER A 238 -28.49 8.11 17.78
C SER A 238 -28.16 8.93 19.02
N GLY A 239 -28.77 10.12 19.12
CA GLY A 239 -28.50 11.08 20.19
C GLY A 239 -27.73 12.31 19.70
N GLU A 240 -27.15 13.03 20.65
CA GLU A 240 -26.44 14.29 20.42
C GLU A 240 -24.95 14.03 20.22
N THR A 241 -24.45 14.36 19.04
CA THR A 241 -23.03 14.30 18.72
C THR A 241 -22.57 15.64 18.19
N THR A 242 -21.54 16.22 18.82
CA THR A 242 -20.88 17.41 18.32
C THR A 242 -19.63 17.00 17.56
N ILE A 243 -19.43 17.58 16.38
CA ILE A 243 -18.23 17.38 15.57
C ILE A 243 -17.45 18.68 15.55
N GLU A 244 -16.15 18.59 15.79
CA GLU A 244 -15.22 19.70 15.60
C GLU A 244 -14.17 19.33 14.55
N VAL A 245 -14.02 20.21 13.56
CA VAL A 245 -12.95 20.17 12.56
C VAL A 245 -12.00 21.32 12.83
N PHE A 246 -10.70 21.07 12.84
CA PHE A 246 -9.70 22.09 13.11
C PHE A 246 -8.43 21.90 12.27
N ALA A 247 -7.86 23.05 11.85
CA ALA A 247 -6.67 23.13 11.02
C ALA A 247 -5.96 24.48 11.25
N ASP A 248 -4.76 24.61 10.72
CA ASP A 248 -3.90 25.80 10.78
C ASP A 248 -4.10 26.78 9.62
N ASP A 249 -5.16 26.61 8.81
CA ASP A 249 -5.49 27.43 7.64
C ASP A 249 -6.97 27.89 7.63
N ASP A 250 -7.36 28.68 6.64
CA ASP A 250 -8.75 28.95 6.28
C ASP A 250 -9.44 27.63 5.92
N ILE A 251 -10.65 27.37 6.46
CA ILE A 251 -11.35 26.10 6.25
C ILE A 251 -12.73 26.35 5.65
N LEU A 252 -13.01 25.70 4.53
CA LEU A 252 -14.33 25.57 3.95
C LEU A 252 -14.88 24.17 4.24
N VAL A 253 -15.81 24.08 5.19
CA VAL A 253 -16.43 22.80 5.56
C VAL A 253 -17.74 22.62 4.80
N GLN A 254 -17.87 21.50 4.12
CA GLN A 254 -19.12 20.99 3.56
C GLN A 254 -19.54 19.77 4.37
N TRP A 255 -20.83 19.69 4.73
CA TRP A 255 -21.37 18.51 5.40
C TRP A 255 -22.62 18.00 4.68
N HIS A 256 -22.78 16.70 4.71
CA HIS A 256 -23.94 16.01 4.17
C HIS A 256 -24.45 14.96 5.16
N THR A 257 -25.76 14.92 5.32
CA THR A 257 -26.51 13.89 6.04
C THR A 257 -27.73 13.50 5.19
N LEU A 258 -28.43 12.43 5.56
CA LEU A 258 -29.65 12.00 4.87
C LEU A 258 -30.75 13.09 4.75
N THR A 259 -30.75 14.08 5.65
CA THR A 259 -31.83 15.08 5.74
C THR A 259 -31.38 16.54 5.67
N ASP A 260 -30.10 16.80 5.91
CA ASP A 260 -29.51 18.14 5.97
C ASP A 260 -28.18 18.16 5.22
N SER A 261 -27.90 19.29 4.58
CA SER A 261 -26.62 19.55 3.93
C SER A 261 -26.30 21.03 3.99
N GLY A 262 -25.04 21.38 4.03
CA GLY A 262 -24.64 22.77 4.03
C GLY A 262 -23.16 22.97 3.84
N GLN A 263 -22.78 24.23 3.81
CA GLN A 263 -21.42 24.68 3.57
C GLN A 263 -21.16 25.93 4.39
N GLU A 264 -20.00 25.99 5.05
CA GLU A 264 -19.58 27.11 5.87
C GLU A 264 -18.10 27.37 5.68
N ALA A 265 -17.75 28.64 5.46
CA ALA A 265 -16.37 29.09 5.38
C ALA A 265 -16.00 29.73 6.72
N VAL A 266 -14.96 29.22 7.36
CA VAL A 266 -14.40 29.79 8.58
C VAL A 266 -13.04 30.38 8.22
N PRO A 267 -12.88 31.71 8.15
CA PRO A 267 -11.58 32.32 7.92
C PRO A 267 -10.74 32.30 9.20
N GLN A 268 -9.47 31.93 9.08
CA GLN A 268 -8.49 31.94 10.14
C GLN A 268 -8.25 33.38 10.61
N THR A 269 -8.04 33.51 11.92
CA THR A 269 -7.68 34.79 12.52
C THR A 269 -6.18 35.05 12.33
N ASN A 270 -5.79 36.31 12.06
CA ASN A 270 -4.37 36.71 12.04
C ASN A 270 -3.71 36.73 13.44
N ALA A 271 -4.35 36.20 14.48
CA ALA A 271 -3.79 36.18 15.83
C ALA A 271 -2.75 35.07 15.96
N VAL A 272 -1.62 35.39 16.60
CA VAL A 272 -0.53 34.44 16.83
C VAL A 272 -1.03 33.25 17.66
N ARG A 273 -0.66 32.03 17.23
CA ARG A 273 -0.97 30.74 17.90
C ARG A 273 -2.46 30.46 18.05
N ILE A 274 -3.26 30.98 17.12
CA ILE A 274 -4.67 30.60 16.94
C ILE A 274 -4.75 29.76 15.67
N ALA A 275 -5.27 28.55 15.83
CA ALA A 275 -5.71 27.72 14.73
C ALA A 275 -7.19 28.00 14.47
N ASN A 276 -7.72 27.40 13.42
CA ASN A 276 -9.10 27.58 13.03
C ASN A 276 -9.92 26.37 13.48
N SER A 277 -11.18 26.59 13.86
CA SER A 277 -12.10 25.52 14.24
C SER A 277 -13.51 25.77 13.73
N TRP A 278 -14.13 24.71 13.25
CA TRP A 278 -15.53 24.64 12.91
C TRP A 278 -16.21 23.62 13.82
N THR A 279 -17.37 23.94 14.37
CA THR A 279 -18.12 23.04 15.25
C THR A 279 -19.58 22.98 14.83
N LYS A 280 -20.13 21.76 14.75
CA LYS A 280 -21.57 21.56 14.54
C LYS A 280 -22.09 20.40 15.36
N THR A 281 -23.25 20.60 15.98
CA THR A 281 -23.97 19.57 16.73
C THR A 281 -25.06 18.94 15.87
N PHE A 282 -25.04 17.61 15.78
CA PHE A 282 -26.03 16.78 15.12
C PHE A 282 -26.85 16.05 16.18
N ASN A 283 -28.18 16.13 16.05
CA ASN A 283 -29.10 15.40 16.92
C ASN A 283 -29.89 14.41 16.06
N LEU A 284 -29.56 13.13 16.20
CA LEU A 284 -30.04 12.06 15.35
C LEU A 284 -31.05 11.18 16.10
N SER A 285 -32.18 10.84 15.48
CA SER A 285 -33.15 9.91 16.07
C SER A 285 -32.72 8.45 15.98
N ASP A 286 -32.00 8.11 14.91
CA ASP A 286 -31.52 6.77 14.56
C ASP A 286 -30.07 6.86 14.07
N ILE A 287 -29.39 5.72 13.95
CA ILE A 287 -28.05 5.66 13.36
C ILE A 287 -28.06 6.25 11.96
N SER A 288 -27.07 7.08 11.63
CA SER A 288 -26.98 7.68 10.28
C SER A 288 -25.55 8.08 9.92
N LEU A 289 -25.28 8.19 8.63
CA LEU A 289 -24.00 8.65 8.10
C LEU A 289 -23.94 10.18 8.10
N VAL A 290 -22.80 10.71 8.55
CA VAL A 290 -22.42 12.11 8.36
C VAL A 290 -21.14 12.16 7.54
N GLU A 291 -21.21 12.84 6.40
CA GLU A 291 -20.05 13.10 5.54
C GLU A 291 -19.58 14.53 5.76
N ILE A 292 -18.27 14.70 5.90
CA ILE A 292 -17.62 15.99 6.06
C ILE A 292 -16.48 16.09 5.06
N VAL A 293 -16.45 17.20 4.31
CA VAL A 293 -15.42 17.50 3.32
C VAL A 293 -14.86 18.89 3.58
N THR A 294 -13.53 19.00 3.55
CA THR A 294 -12.79 20.26 3.67
C THR A 294 -11.98 20.56 2.41
N ASP A 295 -11.63 21.82 2.20
CA ASP A 295 -10.72 22.25 1.13
C ASP A 295 -9.23 22.17 1.52
N VAL A 296 -8.95 22.06 2.82
CA VAL A 296 -7.60 21.93 3.40
C VAL A 296 -7.50 20.67 4.26
N ASP A 297 -6.27 20.18 4.44
CA ASP A 297 -5.97 19.05 5.33
C ASP A 297 -6.25 19.46 6.79
N ALA A 298 -7.15 18.77 7.47
CA ALA A 298 -7.58 19.06 8.83
C ALA A 298 -7.63 17.81 9.72
N HIS A 299 -7.83 18.02 11.02
CA HIS A 299 -8.20 16.98 11.98
C HIS A 299 -9.69 17.08 12.35
N LEU A 300 -10.27 15.96 12.77
CA LEU A 300 -11.67 15.88 13.18
C LEU A 300 -11.81 15.10 14.49
N ILE A 301 -12.43 15.72 15.49
CA ILE A 301 -12.81 15.08 16.75
C ILE A 301 -14.33 15.02 16.86
N ILE A 302 -14.84 13.88 17.31
CA ILE A 302 -16.24 13.70 17.66
C ILE A 302 -16.44 13.70 19.18
N TYR A 303 -17.49 14.36 19.63
CA TYR A 303 -17.94 14.43 21.02
C TYR A 303 -19.34 13.84 21.09
N HIS A 304 -19.47 12.62 21.63
CA HIS A 304 -20.75 11.99 21.85
C HIS A 304 -21.09 12.01 23.34
N GLY A 305 -22.23 12.60 23.71
CA GLY A 305 -22.63 12.76 25.12
C GLY A 305 -21.67 13.64 25.94
N ASP A 306 -21.60 13.36 27.24
CA ASP A 306 -21.01 14.30 28.23
C ASP A 306 -19.62 13.89 28.74
N SER A 307 -19.02 12.78 28.29
CA SER A 307 -17.69 12.37 28.75
C SER A 307 -16.91 11.60 27.70
N GLY A 308 -15.60 11.70 27.74
CA GLY A 308 -14.70 10.95 26.86
C GLY A 308 -13.25 11.43 26.98
N LYS A 309 -12.33 10.68 26.39
CA LYS A 309 -10.94 11.11 26.27
C LYS A 309 -10.34 10.57 24.98
N THR A 310 -9.43 11.32 24.38
CA THR A 310 -8.72 10.90 23.16
C THR A 310 -7.32 11.49 23.13
N SER A 311 -6.38 10.80 22.49
CA SER A 311 -5.03 11.30 22.24
C SER A 311 -5.04 12.20 21.01
N LEU A 312 -4.35 13.33 21.06
CA LEU A 312 -4.23 14.25 19.92
C LEU A 312 -3.05 13.83 19.05
N LEU A 313 -3.23 13.90 17.73
CA LEU A 313 -2.16 13.71 16.77
C LEU A 313 -1.37 15.02 16.62
N GLY A 314 -0.05 14.92 16.56
CA GLY A 314 0.83 16.05 16.25
C GLY A 314 0.84 16.38 14.76
N GLU A 315 1.40 17.54 14.44
CA GLU A 315 1.43 18.07 13.07
C GLU A 315 2.35 17.25 12.12
N GLU A 316 3.25 16.45 12.68
CA GLU A 316 4.19 15.57 11.96
C GLU A 316 3.68 14.11 11.85
N GLY A 317 2.38 13.88 12.03
CA GLY A 317 1.73 12.58 11.81
C GLY A 317 1.94 11.53 12.92
N ASN A 318 2.44 11.94 14.09
CA ASN A 318 2.68 11.08 15.24
C ASN A 318 2.06 11.65 16.52
N TYR A 319 1.73 10.80 17.49
CA TYR A 319 1.18 11.24 18.78
C TYR A 319 2.23 11.85 19.70
N LEU A 320 3.50 11.52 19.49
CA LEU A 320 4.65 12.09 20.20
C LEU A 320 5.29 13.19 19.35
N SER A 321 4.99 14.44 19.69
CA SER A 321 5.37 15.59 18.87
C SER A 321 5.70 16.82 19.72
N LYS A 322 6.25 17.86 19.08
CA LYS A 322 6.41 19.21 19.65
C LYS A 322 5.28 20.16 19.25
N HIS A 323 4.55 19.87 18.18
CA HIS A 323 3.56 20.76 17.57
C HIS A 323 2.21 20.07 17.52
N PHE A 324 1.20 20.71 18.12
CA PHE A 324 -0.17 20.19 18.12
C PHE A 324 -1.15 21.33 17.85
N ILE A 325 -2.32 20.98 17.31
CA ILE A 325 -3.50 21.83 17.34
C ILE A 325 -4.46 21.27 18.40
N ALA A 326 -4.75 22.09 19.41
CA ALA A 326 -5.73 21.75 20.43
C ALA A 326 -7.14 22.21 20.02
N PRO A 327 -8.17 21.40 20.27
CA PRO A 327 -9.57 21.75 19.96
C PRO A 327 -10.06 22.96 20.76
N SER A 328 -11.11 23.61 20.30
CA SER A 328 -11.74 24.77 20.96
C SER A 328 -12.71 24.38 22.08
N GLN A 329 -13.16 23.12 22.12
CA GLN A 329 -14.11 22.65 23.12
C GLN A 329 -13.57 22.74 24.55
N SER A 330 -14.48 23.09 25.47
CA SER A 330 -14.21 23.13 26.92
C SER A 330 -13.98 21.73 27.47
N GLY A 331 -12.88 21.54 28.19
CA GLY A 331 -12.48 20.27 28.77
C GLY A 331 -11.14 20.42 29.49
N ASN A 332 -10.35 19.35 29.52
CA ASN A 332 -9.00 19.37 30.06
C ASN A 332 -8.00 18.83 29.04
N LEU A 333 -6.80 19.41 29.01
CA LEU A 333 -5.65 18.85 28.31
C LEU A 333 -4.70 18.21 29.33
N SER A 334 -4.30 16.98 29.03
CA SER A 334 -3.30 16.23 29.78
C SER A 334 -2.02 16.15 28.95
N PHE A 335 -0.93 16.68 29.51
CA PHE A 335 0.39 16.71 28.90
C PHE A 335 1.30 15.71 29.59
N SER A 336 1.79 14.71 28.86
CA SER A 336 2.75 13.73 29.37
C SER A 336 4.11 13.99 28.74
N ASN A 337 5.13 14.19 29.57
CA ASN A 337 6.50 14.43 29.11
C ASN A 337 7.37 13.18 29.33
N PRO A 338 7.68 12.40 28.28
CA PRO A 338 8.56 11.24 28.37
C PRO A 338 10.05 11.60 28.51
N SER A 339 10.41 12.85 28.23
CA SER A 339 11.80 13.29 28.19
C SER A 339 12.45 13.34 29.58
N GLN A 340 13.79 13.26 29.60
CA GLN A 340 14.57 13.44 30.83
C GLN A 340 14.67 14.90 31.29
N ASN A 341 14.37 15.84 30.39
CA ASN A 341 14.32 17.28 30.67
C ASN A 341 12.87 17.72 30.92
N ALA A 342 12.71 18.88 31.56
CA ALA A 342 11.40 19.50 31.66
C ALA A 342 10.97 20.09 30.30
N ALA A 343 9.76 19.77 29.85
CA ALA A 343 9.17 20.30 28.64
C ALA A 343 8.42 21.61 28.96
N THR A 344 8.68 22.68 28.23
CA THR A 344 7.91 23.93 28.33
C THR A 344 6.93 23.99 27.17
N ILE A 345 5.64 23.88 27.48
CA ILE A 345 4.55 23.92 26.51
C ILE A 345 3.96 25.32 26.55
N THR A 346 3.76 25.90 25.37
CA THR A 346 3.34 27.29 25.20
C THR A 346 2.17 27.38 24.24
N TRP A 347 1.23 28.27 24.54
CA TRP A 347 0.06 28.59 23.72
C TRP A 347 -0.20 30.10 23.79
N LYS A 348 -1.27 30.59 23.15
CA LYS A 348 -1.59 32.01 23.17
C LYS A 348 -1.71 32.55 24.61
N ASN A 349 -0.83 33.51 24.95
CA ASN A 349 -0.79 34.20 26.24
C ASN A 349 -0.59 33.31 27.47
N GLY A 350 -0.06 32.09 27.30
CA GLY A 350 0.13 31.15 28.41
C GLY A 350 1.16 30.07 28.12
N GLY A 351 1.49 29.32 29.16
CA GLY A 351 2.37 28.16 29.06
C GLY A 351 2.55 27.48 30.41
N ILE A 352 2.96 26.22 30.35
CA ILE A 352 3.22 25.39 31.51
C ILE A 352 4.52 24.61 31.32
N SER A 353 5.22 24.34 32.42
CA SER A 353 6.38 23.47 32.40
C SER A 353 6.00 22.12 33.01
N VAL A 354 6.19 21.06 32.24
CA VAL A 354 5.94 19.66 32.64
C VAL A 354 7.28 19.04 33.00
N PRO A 355 7.50 18.63 34.26
CA PRO A 355 8.73 17.96 34.66
C PRO A 355 8.96 16.65 33.89
N ALA A 356 10.20 16.17 33.94
CA ALA A 356 10.59 14.91 33.31
C ALA A 356 9.78 13.72 33.84
N ASN A 357 9.31 12.87 32.92
CA ASN A 357 8.53 11.66 33.21
C ASN A 357 7.30 11.92 34.11
N GLN A 358 6.62 13.04 33.87
CA GLN A 358 5.40 13.42 34.59
C GLN A 358 4.30 13.82 33.63
N THR A 359 3.07 13.69 34.12
CA THR A 359 1.86 14.14 33.44
C THR A 359 1.22 15.27 34.24
N ILE A 360 0.85 16.36 33.56
CA ILE A 360 0.13 17.49 34.15
C ILE A 360 -1.14 17.75 33.36
N GLU A 361 -2.23 18.02 34.07
CA GLU A 361 -3.52 18.37 33.50
C GLU A 361 -3.83 19.85 33.68
N VAL A 362 -4.40 20.47 32.65
CA VAL A 362 -4.75 21.90 32.61
C VAL A 362 -6.18 22.05 32.06
N GLU A 363 -6.97 22.93 32.69
CA GLU A 363 -8.29 23.32 32.15
C GLU A 363 -8.14 24.02 30.80
N TRP A 364 -8.98 23.64 29.85
CA TRP A 364 -8.89 24.10 28.47
C TRP A 364 -10.27 24.48 27.90
N PRO A 365 -10.39 25.49 27.04
CA PRO A 365 -9.38 26.50 26.72
C PRO A 365 -9.22 27.54 27.85
N PRO A 366 -8.01 28.13 28.01
CA PRO A 366 -7.81 29.29 28.87
C PRO A 366 -8.71 30.47 28.48
N SER A 367 -9.00 31.36 29.43
CA SER A 367 -9.79 32.57 29.17
C SER A 367 -9.23 33.38 27.98
N ASN A 368 -10.11 33.78 27.05
CA ASN A 368 -9.82 34.54 25.80
C ASN A 368 -9.29 33.72 24.61
N ILE A 369 -9.47 32.40 24.62
CA ILE A 369 -9.28 31.53 23.44
C ILE A 369 -10.65 30.94 23.11
N ASP A 370 -11.26 31.41 22.02
CA ASP A 370 -12.60 31.00 21.57
C ASP A 370 -12.55 30.09 20.32
N SER A 371 -11.37 29.71 19.86
CA SER A 371 -11.13 28.82 18.71
C SER A 371 -9.97 27.88 19.01
N ALA A 372 -9.67 26.95 18.10
CA ALA A 372 -8.54 26.04 18.24
C ALA A 372 -7.22 26.81 18.43
N ALA A 373 -6.25 26.22 19.10
CA ALA A 373 -4.99 26.88 19.38
C ALA A 373 -3.80 25.99 19.08
N MET A 374 -2.73 26.62 18.60
CA MET A 374 -1.45 25.96 18.39
C MET A 374 -0.73 25.80 19.72
N LEU A 375 -0.27 24.59 19.97
CA LEU A 375 0.58 24.23 21.10
C LEU A 375 1.99 23.96 20.57
N GLU A 376 2.97 24.63 21.18
CA GLU A 376 4.39 24.42 20.89
C GLU A 376 5.11 24.01 22.16
N SER A 377 5.83 22.90 22.10
CA SER A 377 6.63 22.34 23.19
C SER A 377 8.13 22.39 22.89
N SER A 378 8.94 22.63 23.92
CA SER A 378 10.41 22.57 23.79
C SER A 378 10.95 21.15 23.60
N GLU A 379 10.21 20.14 24.07
CA GLU A 379 10.55 18.71 24.01
C GLU A 379 9.34 17.95 23.43
N ASN A 380 9.55 16.74 22.89
CA ASN A 380 8.43 15.92 22.43
C ASN A 380 7.56 15.48 23.61
N VAL A 381 6.26 15.67 23.49
CA VAL A 381 5.25 15.36 24.52
C VAL A 381 4.08 14.62 23.90
N LEU A 382 3.34 13.90 24.74
CA LEU A 382 2.04 13.35 24.36
C LEU A 382 0.94 14.30 24.88
N VAL A 383 -0.06 14.57 24.06
CA VAL A 383 -1.20 15.40 24.43
C VAL A 383 -2.48 14.58 24.37
N GLN A 384 -3.27 14.61 25.43
CA GLN A 384 -4.60 13.99 25.47
C GLN A 384 -5.64 15.04 25.82
N TRP A 385 -6.77 14.99 25.12
CA TRP A 385 -7.94 15.80 25.42
C TRP A 385 -8.96 14.98 26.21
N LYS A 386 -9.55 15.57 27.27
CA LYS A 386 -10.47 14.90 28.19
C LYS A 386 -11.74 15.75 28.43
N LEU A 387 -12.91 15.14 28.25
CA LEU A 387 -14.21 15.66 28.69
C LEU A 387 -14.64 14.95 29.97
N ASN A 388 -14.76 15.69 31.06
CA ASN A 388 -15.18 15.15 32.37
C ASN A 388 -14.37 13.94 32.87
N GLY A 389 -13.16 13.72 32.32
CA GLY A 389 -12.14 12.79 32.81
C GLY A 389 -12.45 11.30 32.72
N LYS A 390 -13.53 10.89 32.04
CA LYS A 390 -13.92 9.47 31.85
C LYS A 390 -13.92 9.14 30.36
N GLY A 391 -13.63 7.90 29.99
CA GLY A 391 -13.60 7.47 28.60
C GLY A 391 -12.65 6.30 28.35
N MET A 392 -12.56 5.89 27.09
CA MET A 392 -11.63 4.88 26.60
C MET A 392 -10.73 5.50 25.54
N THR A 393 -9.43 5.20 25.58
CA THR A 393 -8.48 5.62 24.54
C THR A 393 -7.28 4.69 24.52
N PHE A 394 -6.68 4.48 23.34
CA PHE A 394 -5.37 3.85 23.25
C PHE A 394 -4.29 4.84 23.70
N LEU A 395 -3.39 4.36 24.56
CA LEU A 395 -2.22 5.11 24.99
C LEU A 395 -1.15 5.00 23.91
N PRO A 396 -0.63 6.11 23.37
CA PRO A 396 0.49 6.07 22.45
C PRO A 396 1.76 5.58 23.16
N ALA A 397 2.55 4.81 22.43
CA ALA A 397 3.87 4.35 22.83
C ALA A 397 4.91 5.46 22.65
N ILE A 398 5.90 5.50 23.54
CA ILE A 398 6.92 6.57 23.58
C ILE A 398 8.16 6.24 22.75
N ASP A 399 8.35 4.97 22.40
CA ASP A 399 9.44 4.45 21.58
C ASP A 399 9.13 4.55 20.08
N THR A 400 7.86 4.43 19.70
CA THR A 400 7.42 4.55 18.30
C THR A 400 6.71 5.88 18.01
N GLY A 401 6.15 6.53 19.02
CA GLY A 401 5.28 7.70 18.85
C GLY A 401 3.88 7.38 18.30
N GLN A 402 3.53 6.08 18.21
CA GLN A 402 2.30 5.56 17.62
C GLN A 402 1.47 4.75 18.63
N ILE A 403 0.27 4.29 18.25
CA ILE A 403 -0.59 3.49 19.15
C ILE A 403 -0.01 2.13 19.55
N THR A 404 0.95 1.62 18.78
CA THR A 404 1.66 0.37 19.02
C THR A 404 3.14 0.60 19.29
N GLY A 405 3.72 -0.14 20.24
CA GLY A 405 5.13 -0.07 20.63
C GLY A 405 5.40 -0.92 21.87
N LEU A 406 6.56 -0.76 22.50
CA LEU A 406 6.94 -1.52 23.69
C LEU A 406 6.97 -0.65 24.96
N GLU A 407 7.24 0.64 24.83
CA GLU A 407 7.35 1.55 25.96
C GLU A 407 6.16 2.50 26.04
N PHE A 408 5.56 2.67 27.23
CA PHE A 408 4.38 3.50 27.43
C PHE A 408 4.46 4.29 28.74
N ILE A 409 3.86 5.48 28.75
CA ILE A 409 3.57 6.23 29.97
C ILE A 409 2.10 6.06 30.31
N GLU A 410 1.81 5.55 31.49
CA GLU A 410 0.45 5.35 31.96
C GLU A 410 -0.18 6.68 32.40
N ASP A 411 -1.42 6.93 31.99
CA ASP A 411 -2.15 8.19 32.20
C ASP A 411 -2.94 8.23 33.53
N ASN A 412 -2.61 7.34 34.47
CA ASN A 412 -3.34 7.09 35.73
C ASN A 412 -4.80 6.65 35.56
N SER A 413 -5.15 6.02 34.43
CA SER A 413 -6.45 5.38 34.24
C SER A 413 -6.76 4.34 35.33
N GLN A 414 -8.04 4.15 35.63
CA GLN A 414 -8.52 3.13 36.56
C GLN A 414 -8.21 1.71 36.09
N THR A 415 -8.25 1.47 34.78
CA THR A 415 -7.96 0.17 34.18
C THR A 415 -7.14 0.36 32.92
N THR A 416 -6.06 -0.41 32.80
CA THR A 416 -5.22 -0.51 31.61
C THR A 416 -5.22 -1.95 31.15
N ILE A 417 -5.54 -2.17 29.87
CA ILE A 417 -5.59 -3.49 29.24
C ILE A 417 -4.49 -3.53 28.20
N ASN A 418 -3.63 -4.55 28.27
CA ASN A 418 -2.51 -4.72 27.35
C ASN A 418 -2.86 -5.79 26.31
N TYR A 419 -2.57 -5.48 25.05
CA TYR A 419 -2.63 -6.42 23.94
C TYR A 419 -1.21 -6.60 23.41
N SER A 420 -0.72 -7.83 23.36
CA SER A 420 0.60 -8.14 22.82
C SER A 420 0.46 -8.83 21.46
N SER A 421 1.37 -8.49 20.55
CA SER A 421 1.53 -9.23 19.30
C SER A 421 1.95 -10.68 19.54
N GLU A 422 1.70 -11.57 18.57
CA GLU A 422 2.05 -13.00 18.67
C GLU A 422 3.55 -13.24 18.91
N PHE A 423 4.40 -12.33 18.42
CA PHE A 423 5.86 -12.42 18.46
C PHE A 423 6.49 -11.49 19.51
N ASP A 424 5.69 -10.79 20.31
CA ASP A 424 6.13 -9.78 21.28
C ASP A 424 6.95 -8.62 20.65
N ASP A 425 6.85 -8.39 19.34
CA ASP A 425 7.55 -7.29 18.64
C ASP A 425 6.95 -5.91 18.98
N TYR A 426 5.65 -5.87 19.26
CA TYR A 426 4.92 -4.69 19.70
C TYR A 426 3.75 -5.05 20.63
N GLN A 427 3.25 -4.04 21.35
CA GLN A 427 2.07 -4.09 22.20
C GLN A 427 1.19 -2.86 21.96
N SER A 428 -0.07 -2.90 22.36
CA SER A 428 -0.94 -1.73 22.49
C SER A 428 -1.60 -1.72 23.86
N LYS A 429 -1.86 -0.53 24.40
CA LYS A 429 -2.48 -0.36 25.72
C LYS A 429 -3.77 0.44 25.62
N LEU A 430 -4.89 -0.18 25.99
CA LEU A 430 -6.16 0.51 26.14
C LEU A 430 -6.30 1.03 27.57
N ALA A 431 -6.43 2.34 27.70
CA ALA A 431 -6.74 3.05 28.93
C ALA A 431 -8.26 3.26 29.05
N LYS A 432 -8.84 2.85 30.17
CA LYS A 432 -10.28 2.93 30.43
C LYS A 432 -10.60 3.54 31.79
N ASP A 433 -11.45 4.55 31.75
CA ASP A 433 -12.01 5.24 32.91
C ASP A 433 -13.54 5.27 32.83
N GLY A 434 -14.21 4.56 33.74
CA GLY A 434 -15.67 4.47 33.76
C GLY A 434 -16.26 3.45 32.78
N ASP A 435 -17.55 3.63 32.47
CA ASP A 435 -18.38 2.64 31.77
C ASP A 435 -18.79 3.07 30.36
N SER A 436 -18.24 4.18 29.84
CA SER A 436 -18.54 4.67 28.48
C SER A 436 -17.29 5.11 27.73
N GLY A 437 -17.30 4.98 26.41
CA GLY A 437 -16.24 5.46 25.54
C GLY A 437 -16.54 5.17 24.07
N VAL A 438 -15.83 5.88 23.19
CA VAL A 438 -15.88 5.70 21.73
C VAL A 438 -14.45 5.55 21.23
N LEU A 439 -14.21 4.56 20.38
CA LEU A 439 -12.93 4.32 19.69
C LEU A 439 -13.18 4.28 18.18
N ALA A 440 -12.19 4.64 17.38
CA ALA A 440 -12.23 4.35 15.95
C ALA A 440 -12.00 2.85 15.72
N LEU A 441 -12.75 2.26 14.79
CA LEU A 441 -12.52 0.89 14.32
C LEU A 441 -11.39 0.89 13.30
N GLU A 442 -10.40 0.02 13.48
CA GLU A 442 -9.24 -0.14 12.60
C GLU A 442 -9.11 -1.59 12.13
N ASP A 443 -8.55 -1.81 10.93
CA ASP A 443 -8.25 -3.17 10.42
C ASP A 443 -7.15 -3.82 11.28
N ASP A 444 -7.23 -5.13 11.48
CA ASP A 444 -6.26 -5.88 12.27
C ASP A 444 -4.82 -5.78 11.70
N GLY A 445 -4.69 -5.47 10.41
CA GLY A 445 -3.44 -5.24 9.70
C GLY A 445 -2.87 -3.83 9.84
N ALA A 446 -3.58 -2.89 10.45
CA ALA A 446 -3.18 -1.48 10.54
C ALA A 446 -2.15 -1.19 11.64
N MET A 447 -1.32 -0.16 11.40
CA MET A 447 -0.45 0.51 12.38
C MET A 447 0.34 -0.42 13.32
N ARG A 448 1.06 -1.40 12.76
CA ARG A 448 1.96 -2.29 13.52
C ARG A 448 3.38 -1.72 13.54
N CYS A 449 3.73 -1.01 14.61
CA CYS A 449 4.98 -0.28 14.73
C CYS A 449 6.01 -0.99 15.60
N ILE A 450 7.25 -1.02 15.11
CA ILE A 450 8.41 -1.62 15.79
C ILE A 450 9.45 -0.54 16.03
N ALA A 451 9.94 -0.45 17.27
CA ALA A 451 11.00 0.48 17.65
C ALA A 451 12.36 -0.03 17.16
N ILE A 452 13.17 0.89 16.63
CA ILE A 452 14.50 0.64 16.05
C ILE A 452 15.58 1.42 16.79
N ASP A 453 15.36 2.72 17.00
CA ASP A 453 16.30 3.70 17.58
C ASP A 453 17.75 3.52 17.06
N GLN A 454 17.93 3.66 15.74
CA GLN A 454 19.23 3.48 15.10
C GLN A 454 19.58 4.62 14.16
N THR A 455 20.83 5.09 14.23
CA THR A 455 21.43 5.95 13.22
C THR A 455 22.41 5.12 12.40
N ALA A 456 22.14 4.90 11.12
CA ALA A 456 22.98 4.11 10.23
C ALA A 456 23.08 4.74 8.84
N SER A 457 24.29 4.80 8.28
CA SER A 457 24.50 5.22 6.88
C SER A 457 24.29 4.08 5.86
N GLY A 458 24.05 2.86 6.37
CA GLY A 458 23.83 1.63 5.60
C GLY A 458 22.42 1.06 5.77
N TRP A 459 22.27 -0.23 5.48
CA TRP A 459 21.02 -0.95 5.69
C TRP A 459 20.76 -1.20 7.19
N ILE A 460 19.53 -0.96 7.60
CA ILE A 460 18.95 -1.27 8.91
C ILE A 460 18.10 -2.51 8.73
N SER A 461 18.40 -3.56 9.49
CA SER A 461 17.66 -4.82 9.43
C SER A 461 16.59 -4.84 10.51
N THR A 462 15.37 -5.22 10.14
CA THR A 462 14.21 -5.29 11.03
C THR A 462 13.33 -6.48 10.64
N THR A 463 12.34 -6.79 11.47
CA THR A 463 11.40 -7.88 11.23
C THR A 463 10.01 -7.35 10.88
N LEU A 464 9.28 -8.08 10.04
CA LEU A 464 7.86 -7.89 9.80
C LEU A 464 7.04 -8.51 10.97
N PRO A 465 5.99 -7.82 11.44
CA PRO A 465 5.11 -8.27 12.51
C PRO A 465 4.08 -9.32 12.07
N TRP A 466 4.48 -10.27 11.21
CA TRP A 466 3.67 -11.38 10.71
C TRP A 466 4.46 -12.68 10.67
N LYS A 467 3.78 -13.81 10.43
CA LYS A 467 4.44 -15.13 10.31
C LYS A 467 5.35 -15.15 9.08
N SER A 468 6.50 -15.81 9.17
CA SER A 468 7.31 -16.10 7.97
C SER A 468 6.59 -17.13 7.12
N MET A 469 6.48 -16.87 5.82
CA MET A 469 5.89 -17.77 4.83
C MET A 469 6.96 -18.36 3.88
N ASN A 470 8.23 -18.16 4.20
CA ASN A 470 9.35 -18.69 3.44
C ASN A 470 9.35 -20.24 3.43
N GLY A 471 9.45 -20.82 2.24
CA GLY A 471 9.45 -22.28 2.04
C GLY A 471 8.09 -22.98 2.24
N ILE A 472 7.01 -22.22 2.45
CA ILE A 472 5.66 -22.74 2.62
C ILE A 472 4.99 -23.01 1.25
N PRO A 473 4.17 -24.07 1.09
CA PRO A 473 3.47 -24.35 -0.17
C PRO A 473 2.49 -23.25 -0.58
N GLU A 474 2.29 -23.06 -1.89
CA GLU A 474 1.43 -22.00 -2.47
C GLU A 474 0.05 -21.88 -1.82
N GLY A 475 -0.66 -23.00 -1.66
CA GLY A 475 -2.01 -23.00 -1.09
C GLY A 475 -2.07 -22.48 0.35
N GLN A 476 -1.01 -22.68 1.14
CA GLN A 476 -0.92 -22.12 2.49
C GLN A 476 -0.57 -20.63 2.47
N ILE A 477 0.23 -20.16 1.50
CA ILE A 477 0.52 -18.73 1.34
C ILE A 477 -0.75 -17.95 0.98
N ILE A 478 -1.53 -18.46 0.03
CA ILE A 478 -2.82 -17.86 -0.35
C ILE A 478 -3.80 -17.85 0.84
N THR A 479 -3.79 -18.91 1.65
CA THR A 479 -4.62 -18.97 2.85
C THR A 479 -4.18 -17.93 3.88
N ALA A 480 -2.87 -17.77 4.10
CA ALA A 480 -2.34 -16.76 5.01
C ALA A 480 -2.68 -15.32 4.57
N TRP A 481 -2.60 -15.03 3.27
CA TRP A 481 -3.04 -13.74 2.73
C TRP A 481 -4.52 -13.47 2.96
N ARG A 482 -5.37 -14.52 2.87
CA ARG A 482 -6.81 -14.37 3.10
C ARG A 482 -7.15 -14.20 4.58
N ASP A 483 -6.47 -14.95 5.43
CA ASP A 483 -6.76 -15.00 6.86
C ASP A 483 -6.04 -13.88 7.65
N GLY A 484 -5.12 -13.15 7.01
CA GLY A 484 -4.36 -12.03 7.61
C GLY A 484 -3.12 -12.45 8.40
N ASP A 485 -2.69 -13.72 8.25
CA ASP A 485 -1.50 -14.27 8.93
C ASP A 485 -0.18 -13.74 8.35
N HIS A 486 -0.21 -13.32 7.08
CA HIS A 486 0.89 -12.65 6.39
C HIS A 486 0.32 -11.73 5.29
N PRO A 487 0.84 -10.51 5.10
CA PRO A 487 0.34 -9.57 4.11
C PRO A 487 0.80 -9.94 2.71
N ALA A 488 -0.03 -9.68 1.70
CA ALA A 488 0.39 -9.77 0.31
C ALA A 488 0.95 -8.45 -0.23
N SER A 489 0.58 -7.34 0.39
CA SER A 489 1.06 -6.02 0.00
C SER A 489 1.14 -5.18 1.27
N ILE A 490 2.22 -4.43 1.41
CA ILE A 490 2.59 -3.78 2.66
C ILE A 490 2.83 -2.30 2.40
N GLU A 491 2.26 -1.46 3.26
CA GLU A 491 2.69 -0.08 3.43
C GLU A 491 3.68 0.00 4.61
N ILE A 492 4.78 0.71 4.41
CA ILE A 492 5.88 0.86 5.36
C ILE A 492 6.11 2.35 5.59
N THR A 493 5.86 2.83 6.80
CA THR A 493 6.11 4.22 7.20
C THR A 493 7.33 4.29 8.12
N LEU A 494 8.29 5.14 7.74
CA LEU A 494 9.52 5.37 8.49
C LEU A 494 9.34 6.58 9.41
N ILE A 495 9.58 6.39 10.71
CA ILE A 495 9.50 7.44 11.72
C ILE A 495 10.90 7.75 12.24
N GLY A 496 11.26 9.02 12.33
CA GLY A 496 12.55 9.42 12.88
C GLY A 496 12.73 10.91 13.05
N THR A 497 13.99 11.33 13.17
CA THR A 497 14.36 12.70 13.49
C THR A 497 14.34 13.60 12.27
N GLU A 498 13.56 14.67 12.31
CA GLU A 498 13.59 15.75 11.31
C GLU A 498 13.54 17.12 11.99
N GLY A 499 14.52 17.97 11.69
CA GLY A 499 14.70 19.25 12.36
C GLY A 499 14.74 19.11 13.89
N ASP A 500 13.73 19.67 14.57
CA ASP A 500 13.59 19.59 16.02
C ASP A 500 12.68 18.43 16.48
N ALA A 501 11.94 17.78 15.58
CA ALA A 501 11.05 16.65 15.92
C ALA A 501 11.85 15.33 15.94
N THR A 502 11.53 14.44 16.88
CA THR A 502 12.19 13.11 16.93
C THR A 502 11.35 11.99 16.33
N HIS A 503 10.03 12.18 16.22
CA HIS A 503 9.09 11.22 15.67
C HIS A 503 8.28 11.90 14.56
N ALA A 504 8.95 12.27 13.47
CA ALA A 504 8.29 12.74 12.26
C ALA A 504 8.17 11.58 11.26
N ASN A 505 7.09 11.55 10.48
CA ASN A 505 6.97 10.63 9.34
C ASN A 505 7.92 11.09 8.23
N LEU A 506 9.06 10.40 8.07
CA LEU A 506 10.12 10.80 7.14
C LEU A 506 9.83 10.37 5.70
N ALA A 507 9.34 9.14 5.55
CA ALA A 507 9.10 8.51 4.26
C ALA A 507 8.08 7.38 4.36
N THR A 508 7.46 7.04 3.24
CA THR A 508 6.57 5.89 3.11
C THR A 508 6.96 5.06 1.88
N ALA A 509 6.88 3.74 1.99
CA ALA A 509 7.03 2.82 0.88
C ALA A 509 5.84 1.87 0.77
N TRP A 510 5.49 1.52 -0.45
CA TRP A 510 4.44 0.56 -0.77
C TRP A 510 5.05 -0.59 -1.56
N ALA A 511 4.93 -1.81 -1.03
CA ALA A 511 5.42 -3.03 -1.64
C ALA A 511 4.23 -3.92 -2.04
N PHE A 512 4.24 -4.39 -3.28
CA PHE A 512 3.12 -5.13 -3.88
C PHE A 512 3.59 -6.50 -4.39
N HIS A 513 3.00 -7.58 -3.89
CA HIS A 513 3.01 -8.86 -4.62
C HIS A 513 1.97 -8.83 -5.73
N ILE A 514 2.46 -8.80 -6.97
CA ILE A 514 1.63 -8.78 -8.17
C ILE A 514 1.77 -10.11 -8.88
N SER A 515 0.65 -10.73 -9.24
CA SER A 515 0.65 -11.98 -10.00
C SER A 515 1.26 -11.77 -11.37
N ARG A 516 2.12 -12.69 -11.79
CA ARG A 516 2.77 -12.73 -13.10
C ARG A 516 2.03 -13.73 -13.99
N LEU A 517 1.69 -13.34 -15.21
CA LEU A 517 1.17 -14.26 -16.23
C LEU A 517 2.32 -14.63 -17.15
N THR A 518 2.68 -15.90 -17.20
CA THR A 518 3.83 -16.42 -17.96
C THR A 518 3.37 -17.35 -19.08
N TYR A 519 3.92 -17.16 -20.27
CA TYR A 519 3.88 -18.11 -21.38
C TYR A 519 5.24 -18.76 -21.55
N GLU A 520 5.30 -20.07 -21.34
CA GLU A 520 6.48 -20.91 -21.57
C GLU A 520 6.23 -21.83 -22.77
N PHE A 521 7.25 -22.08 -23.59
CA PHE A 521 7.14 -22.92 -24.78
C PHE A 521 8.40 -23.76 -25.01
N ASP A 522 8.22 -24.94 -25.60
CA ASP A 522 9.32 -25.86 -25.87
C ASP A 522 10.15 -25.38 -27.07
N THR A 523 11.45 -25.13 -26.84
CA THR A 523 12.44 -24.86 -27.90
C THR A 523 13.75 -25.60 -27.64
N SER A 524 14.71 -25.43 -28.56
CA SER A 524 16.09 -25.89 -28.36
C SER A 524 16.81 -25.20 -27.19
N ILE A 525 16.27 -24.07 -26.69
CA ILE A 525 16.76 -23.31 -25.53
C ILE A 525 15.73 -23.44 -24.40
N THR A 526 16.16 -24.00 -23.27
CA THR A 526 15.31 -24.14 -22.08
C THR A 526 15.14 -22.82 -21.35
N GLY A 527 13.92 -22.54 -20.88
CA GLY A 527 13.62 -21.39 -20.03
C GLY A 527 13.22 -20.11 -20.78
N LEU A 528 12.92 -20.19 -22.07
CA LEU A 528 12.37 -19.04 -22.80
C LEU A 528 10.93 -18.76 -22.33
N GLU A 529 10.67 -17.51 -21.97
CA GLU A 529 9.34 -17.05 -21.58
C GLU A 529 8.99 -15.68 -22.19
N VAL A 530 7.69 -15.45 -22.33
CA VAL A 530 7.09 -14.12 -22.46
C VAL A 530 6.17 -13.96 -21.25
N ALA A 531 6.29 -12.87 -20.52
CA ALA A 531 5.55 -12.69 -19.28
C ALA A 531 5.03 -11.26 -19.13
N TRP A 532 3.85 -11.14 -18.51
CA TRP A 532 3.43 -9.90 -17.88
C TRP A 532 3.87 -9.89 -16.43
N SER A 533 4.73 -8.95 -16.05
CA SER A 533 5.27 -8.82 -14.70
C SER A 533 5.27 -7.36 -14.25
N ALA A 534 4.58 -7.08 -13.15
CA ALA A 534 4.61 -5.77 -12.48
C ALA A 534 4.39 -4.56 -13.41
N GLY A 535 3.37 -4.66 -14.27
CA GLY A 535 3.01 -3.60 -15.23
C GLY A 535 3.84 -3.58 -16.52
N ALA A 536 4.77 -4.51 -16.71
CA ALA A 536 5.61 -4.61 -17.90
C ALA A 536 5.41 -5.95 -18.63
N VAL A 537 5.54 -5.92 -19.96
CA VAL A 537 5.66 -7.13 -20.79
C VAL A 537 7.15 -7.39 -21.02
N VAL A 538 7.60 -8.58 -20.62
CA VAL A 538 9.02 -8.95 -20.61
C VAL A 538 9.26 -10.27 -21.34
N THR A 539 10.48 -10.44 -21.83
CA THR A 539 10.96 -11.67 -22.48
C THR A 539 12.45 -11.85 -22.23
N ASN A 540 13.00 -13.06 -22.36
CA ASN A 540 14.42 -13.36 -22.09
C ASN A 540 15.17 -13.93 -23.31
N HIS A 541 14.90 -13.44 -24.53
CA HIS A 541 15.55 -13.90 -25.77
C HIS A 541 16.16 -12.69 -26.51
N PRO A 542 17.34 -12.79 -27.19
CA PRO A 542 17.99 -13.98 -27.76
C PRO A 542 19.03 -14.75 -26.94
N GLU A 543 19.58 -14.20 -25.86
CA GLU A 543 20.71 -14.82 -25.14
C GLU A 543 20.42 -15.09 -23.65
N LEU A 544 19.15 -15.28 -23.26
CA LEU A 544 18.69 -15.27 -21.85
C LEU A 544 18.75 -13.89 -21.19
N ASP A 545 19.03 -12.85 -21.97
CA ASP A 545 19.01 -11.47 -21.49
C ASP A 545 17.57 -10.95 -21.40
N PRO A 546 17.18 -10.40 -20.23
CA PRO A 546 15.87 -9.81 -20.03
C PRO A 546 15.69 -8.58 -20.93
N THR A 547 14.62 -8.59 -21.72
CA THR A 547 14.22 -7.53 -22.65
C THR A 547 12.80 -7.07 -22.32
N ILE A 548 12.59 -5.76 -22.32
CA ILE A 548 11.30 -5.13 -22.05
C ILE A 548 10.64 -4.74 -23.38
N LEU A 549 9.43 -5.22 -23.59
CA LEU A 549 8.63 -4.92 -24.79
C LEU A 549 7.72 -3.72 -24.53
N VAL A 550 7.03 -3.74 -23.38
CA VAL A 550 6.19 -2.65 -22.88
C VAL A 550 6.57 -2.43 -21.43
N GLY A 551 6.83 -1.18 -21.07
CA GLY A 551 7.14 -0.84 -19.70
C GLY A 551 5.95 -0.39 -18.86
N PRO A 552 6.19 -0.15 -17.56
CA PRO A 552 5.18 0.25 -16.60
C PRO A 552 4.49 1.57 -16.96
N THR A 553 3.26 1.72 -16.50
CA THR A 553 2.44 2.90 -16.73
C THR A 553 2.81 4.04 -15.78
N ASP A 554 3.33 5.12 -16.34
CA ASP A 554 3.50 6.41 -15.65
C ASP A 554 2.93 7.57 -16.49
N ARG A 555 2.59 8.65 -15.79
CA ARG A 555 2.09 9.89 -16.37
C ARG A 555 2.94 11.06 -15.88
N GLN A 556 3.48 11.79 -16.85
CA GLN A 556 4.17 13.06 -16.64
C GLN A 556 3.19 14.19 -16.90
N GLY A 557 3.04 15.10 -15.94
CA GLY A 557 2.27 16.33 -16.11
C GLY A 557 3.16 17.53 -16.44
N PRO A 558 2.59 18.70 -16.80
CA PRO A 558 3.34 19.94 -16.85
C PRO A 558 3.95 20.27 -15.48
N GLY A 559 5.25 20.52 -15.43
CA GLY A 559 6.00 20.74 -14.18
C GLY A 559 6.50 19.44 -13.53
N PRO A 560 6.97 19.48 -12.27
CA PRO A 560 7.49 18.31 -11.55
C PRO A 560 6.33 17.43 -11.01
N ARG A 561 5.44 16.96 -11.90
CA ARG A 561 4.30 16.12 -11.54
C ARG A 561 4.57 14.69 -11.95
N PHE A 562 4.47 13.78 -10.98
CA PHE A 562 4.58 12.35 -11.22
C PHE A 562 3.33 11.64 -10.71
N SER A 563 2.67 10.91 -11.62
CA SER A 563 1.55 10.05 -11.27
C SER A 563 1.75 8.66 -11.83
N ALA A 564 1.49 7.65 -11.02
CA ALA A 564 1.51 6.25 -11.43
C ALA A 564 0.24 5.53 -10.98
N THR A 565 -0.28 4.69 -11.86
CA THR A 565 -1.35 3.75 -11.57
C THR A 565 -0.78 2.35 -11.74
N ILE A 566 -0.79 1.55 -10.68
CA ILE A 566 -0.28 0.18 -10.69
C ILE A 566 -1.41 -0.78 -11.07
N PRO A 567 -1.32 -1.48 -12.22
CA PRO A 567 -2.25 -2.54 -12.57
C PRO A 567 -1.89 -3.84 -11.83
N SER A 568 -2.67 -4.19 -10.80
CA SER A 568 -2.50 -5.44 -10.06
C SER A 568 -3.48 -6.49 -10.56
N MET A 569 -2.98 -7.50 -11.28
CA MET A 569 -3.82 -8.60 -11.78
C MET A 569 -3.91 -9.74 -10.76
N HIS A 570 -5.14 -10.17 -10.49
CA HIS A 570 -5.47 -11.23 -9.56
C HIS A 570 -6.25 -12.34 -10.30
N PRO A 571 -5.70 -13.55 -10.41
CA PRO A 571 -6.45 -14.67 -10.98
C PRO A 571 -7.63 -15.06 -10.09
N THR A 572 -8.80 -15.25 -10.69
CA THR A 572 -9.97 -15.80 -10.00
C THR A 572 -9.76 -17.27 -9.61
N LYS A 573 -10.53 -17.78 -8.64
CA LYS A 573 -10.50 -19.18 -8.23
C LYS A 573 -10.82 -20.18 -9.35
N THR A 574 -11.59 -19.74 -10.36
CA THR A 574 -12.02 -20.54 -11.52
C THR A 574 -11.05 -20.49 -12.69
N SER A 575 -10.04 -19.61 -12.65
CA SER A 575 -9.08 -19.44 -13.74
C SER A 575 -8.35 -20.73 -14.07
N VAL A 576 -8.37 -21.11 -15.35
CA VAL A 576 -7.66 -22.29 -15.85
C VAL A 576 -6.23 -21.94 -16.30
N THR A 577 -5.38 -22.96 -16.38
CA THR A 577 -4.05 -22.90 -16.98
C THR A 577 -3.96 -23.97 -18.06
N GLY A 578 -3.26 -23.71 -19.15
CA GLY A 578 -3.14 -24.70 -20.22
C GLY A 578 -2.58 -24.16 -21.54
N SER A 579 -2.71 -24.98 -22.58
CA SER A 579 -2.19 -24.76 -23.93
C SER A 579 -3.28 -24.64 -25.01
N GLY A 580 -4.55 -24.66 -24.61
CA GLY A 580 -5.68 -24.34 -25.49
C GLY A 580 -5.83 -22.83 -25.73
N ILE A 581 -6.73 -22.44 -26.62
CA ILE A 581 -7.11 -21.04 -26.79
C ILE A 581 -7.71 -20.55 -25.47
N MET A 582 -7.19 -19.45 -24.93
CA MET A 582 -7.59 -18.91 -23.63
C MET A 582 -8.30 -17.58 -23.81
N ASP A 583 -9.53 -17.50 -23.33
CA ASP A 583 -10.29 -16.26 -23.20
C ASP A 583 -10.04 -15.67 -21.81
N LEU A 584 -9.49 -14.46 -21.76
CA LEU A 584 -9.21 -13.72 -20.54
C LEU A 584 -10.26 -12.62 -20.37
N ASP A 585 -11.11 -12.78 -19.36
CA ASP A 585 -12.02 -11.74 -18.90
C ASP A 585 -11.35 -10.93 -17.78
N ILE A 586 -11.05 -9.67 -18.06
CA ILE A 586 -10.36 -8.75 -17.15
C ILE A 586 -11.39 -7.73 -16.65
N GLU A 587 -11.66 -7.72 -15.35
CA GLU A 587 -12.61 -6.79 -14.70
C GLU A 587 -11.90 -5.91 -13.68
N LEU A 588 -12.15 -4.60 -13.71
CA LEU A 588 -11.66 -3.69 -12.68
C LEU A 588 -12.49 -3.83 -11.41
N SER A 589 -11.95 -4.46 -10.38
CA SER A 589 -12.67 -4.65 -9.11
C SER A 589 -12.69 -3.39 -8.24
N MET A 590 -11.52 -2.77 -8.05
CA MET A 590 -11.36 -1.59 -7.23
C MET A 590 -10.21 -0.74 -7.73
N ARG A 591 -10.29 0.56 -7.43
CA ARG A 591 -9.19 1.50 -7.59
C ARG A 591 -9.03 2.25 -6.28
N GLU A 592 -7.80 2.38 -5.83
CA GLU A 592 -7.46 3.02 -4.57
C GLU A 592 -6.31 4.02 -4.77
N SER A 593 -6.36 5.14 -4.07
CA SER A 593 -5.33 6.15 -4.11
C SER A 593 -4.52 6.16 -2.82
N LEU A 594 -3.31 5.60 -2.90
CA LEU A 594 -2.40 5.40 -1.77
C LEU A 594 -1.77 6.70 -1.29
N ALA A 595 -1.29 7.54 -2.22
CA ALA A 595 -0.66 8.82 -1.89
C ALA A 595 -1.11 9.92 -2.85
N SER A 596 -1.27 11.14 -2.34
CA SER A 596 -1.48 12.33 -3.17
C SER A 596 -1.00 13.57 -2.40
N THR A 597 0.32 13.78 -2.40
CA THR A 597 0.95 14.88 -1.65
C THR A 597 2.25 15.30 -2.34
N THR A 598 2.94 16.27 -1.76
CA THR A 598 4.26 16.70 -2.24
C THR A 598 5.34 15.79 -1.67
N ALA A 599 6.20 15.25 -2.53
CA ALA A 599 7.35 14.42 -2.17
C ALA A 599 8.65 15.07 -2.68
N TYR A 600 9.79 14.74 -2.08
CA TYR A 600 11.10 15.29 -2.47
C TYR A 600 12.00 14.25 -3.15
N ASP A 601 11.80 12.97 -2.87
CA ASP A 601 12.48 11.85 -3.51
C ASP A 601 11.44 10.76 -3.74
N VAL A 602 11.31 10.28 -4.99
CA VAL A 602 10.41 9.18 -5.35
C VAL A 602 11.22 8.11 -6.05
N ARG A 603 11.10 6.87 -5.57
CA ARG A 603 11.81 5.72 -6.12
C ARG A 603 10.85 4.60 -6.46
N ARG A 604 11.31 3.71 -7.34
CA ARG A 604 10.65 2.45 -7.60
C ARG A 604 11.65 1.35 -7.83
N GLY A 605 11.26 0.13 -7.49
CA GLY A 605 12.04 -1.05 -7.82
C GLY A 605 11.19 -2.28 -8.10
N TRP A 606 11.85 -3.29 -8.65
CA TRP A 606 11.24 -4.56 -9.04
C TRP A 606 11.95 -5.74 -8.42
N VAL A 607 11.15 -6.77 -8.14
CA VAL A 607 11.62 -8.06 -7.67
C VAL A 607 11.70 -9.03 -8.84
N GLY A 608 12.73 -9.87 -8.84
CA GLY A 608 12.92 -10.91 -9.85
C GLY A 608 13.89 -10.52 -10.96
N PRO A 609 14.09 -11.42 -11.94
CA PRO A 609 15.20 -11.33 -12.90
C PRO A 609 15.06 -10.19 -13.93
N TYR A 610 13.89 -9.57 -14.04
CA TYR A 610 13.62 -8.53 -15.02
C TYR A 610 13.80 -7.11 -14.49
N GLY A 611 13.96 -6.93 -13.17
CA GLY A 611 13.94 -5.59 -12.57
C GLY A 611 15.01 -4.66 -13.15
N ASP A 612 16.19 -5.21 -13.43
CA ASP A 612 17.31 -4.49 -14.03
C ASP A 612 16.99 -3.96 -15.43
N ALA A 613 16.37 -4.82 -16.24
CA ALA A 613 15.94 -4.46 -17.57
C ALA A 613 14.80 -3.41 -17.54
N VAL A 614 13.87 -3.52 -16.58
CA VAL A 614 12.79 -2.53 -16.41
C VAL A 614 13.33 -1.16 -16.02
N ALA A 615 14.25 -1.11 -15.05
CA ALA A 615 14.89 0.14 -14.61
C ALA A 615 15.73 0.79 -15.73
N SER A 616 16.47 -0.02 -16.50
CA SER A 616 17.22 0.46 -17.67
C SER A 616 16.29 0.93 -18.79
N TRP A 617 15.20 0.22 -19.06
CA TRP A 617 14.23 0.61 -20.08
C TRP A 617 13.56 1.94 -19.74
N ALA A 618 13.20 2.13 -18.47
CA ALA A 618 12.58 3.36 -17.99
C ALA A 618 13.47 4.60 -18.14
N SER A 619 14.79 4.41 -18.16
CA SER A 619 15.78 5.48 -18.26
C SER A 619 16.31 5.69 -19.68
N THR A 620 15.73 5.07 -20.70
CA THR A 620 16.15 5.25 -22.11
C THR A 620 16.10 6.70 -22.58
N SER A 621 15.17 7.51 -22.07
CA SER A 621 15.08 8.94 -22.42
C SER A 621 16.25 9.76 -21.87
N LEU A 622 16.99 9.25 -20.89
CA LEU A 622 18.15 9.91 -20.29
C LEU A 622 19.31 10.06 -21.28
N GLU A 623 19.36 9.23 -22.33
CA GLU A 623 20.34 9.34 -23.42
C GLU A 623 20.22 10.67 -24.21
N THR A 624 19.11 11.40 -24.03
CA THR A 624 18.90 12.70 -24.67
C THR A 624 19.46 13.89 -23.86
N SER A 625 19.83 13.68 -22.59
CA SER A 625 20.39 14.72 -21.72
C SER A 625 21.87 14.97 -22.03
N GLU A 626 22.24 16.24 -22.24
CA GLU A 626 23.63 16.63 -22.42
C GLU A 626 24.41 16.48 -21.11
N ASP A 627 23.78 16.83 -19.97
CA ASP A 627 24.40 16.72 -18.65
C ASP A 627 24.76 15.27 -18.32
N TRP A 628 23.87 14.32 -18.63
CA TRP A 628 24.12 12.90 -18.42
C TRP A 628 25.23 12.34 -19.32
N ILE A 629 25.26 12.76 -20.59
CA ILE A 629 26.32 12.35 -21.53
C ILE A 629 27.69 12.84 -21.05
N VAL A 630 27.77 14.05 -20.51
CA VAL A 630 29.03 14.65 -20.02
C VAL A 630 29.46 14.04 -18.68
N ASN A 631 28.53 13.82 -17.75
CA ASN A 631 28.81 13.34 -16.40
C ASN A 631 27.90 12.15 -16.01
N PRO A 632 28.09 10.96 -16.61
CA PRO A 632 27.26 9.81 -16.31
C PRO A 632 27.37 9.42 -14.82
N GLY A 633 26.22 9.13 -14.21
CA GLY A 633 26.12 8.74 -12.80
C GLY A 633 26.08 9.89 -11.79
N ARG A 634 26.10 11.15 -12.24
CA ARG A 634 26.00 12.34 -11.39
C ARG A 634 24.63 12.99 -11.49
N ILE A 635 23.67 12.41 -10.76
CA ILE A 635 22.28 12.89 -10.71
C ILE A 635 22.20 14.34 -10.18
N ASP A 636 23.12 14.71 -9.30
CA ASP A 636 23.24 16.05 -8.73
C ASP A 636 23.61 17.15 -9.75
N LEU A 637 24.18 16.76 -10.90
CA LEU A 637 24.54 17.67 -11.98
C LEU A 637 23.52 17.69 -13.12
N LEU A 638 22.43 16.94 -12.99
CA LEU A 638 21.41 16.78 -14.03
C LEU A 638 20.41 17.94 -13.92
N THR A 639 20.49 18.92 -14.81
CA THR A 639 19.63 20.11 -14.77
C THR A 639 18.68 20.22 -15.96
N ASP A 640 18.99 19.51 -17.05
CA ASP A 640 18.27 19.55 -18.32
C ASP A 640 17.24 18.42 -18.51
N TYR A 641 17.09 17.52 -17.52
CA TYR A 641 16.26 16.33 -17.62
C TYR A 641 15.25 16.22 -16.48
N VAL A 642 14.06 15.70 -16.80
CA VAL A 642 13.03 15.30 -15.84
C VAL A 642 12.56 13.91 -16.25
N GLY A 643 12.62 12.95 -15.34
CA GLY A 643 12.27 11.56 -15.62
C GLY A 643 13.01 10.56 -14.76
N TRP A 644 12.88 9.28 -15.10
CA TRP A 644 13.57 8.19 -14.40
C TRP A 644 15.07 8.18 -14.69
N VAL A 645 15.86 8.01 -13.62
CA VAL A 645 17.30 7.85 -13.65
C VAL A 645 17.67 6.55 -12.91
N PRO A 646 18.53 5.69 -13.48
CA PRO A 646 18.93 4.46 -12.83
C PRO A 646 19.96 4.77 -11.73
N VAL A 647 19.90 4.05 -10.61
CA VAL A 647 20.87 4.24 -9.50
C VAL A 647 22.15 3.44 -9.81
N PRO A 648 23.30 4.08 -10.10
CA PRO A 648 24.47 3.37 -10.66
C PRO A 648 25.25 2.50 -9.67
N THR A 649 25.04 2.67 -8.36
CA THR A 649 26.01 2.27 -7.34
C THR A 649 25.72 0.95 -6.63
N VAL A 650 24.50 0.41 -6.63
CA VAL A 650 24.17 -0.78 -5.80
C VAL A 650 22.96 -1.57 -6.33
N GLY A 651 23.21 -2.58 -7.18
CA GLY A 651 22.22 -3.58 -7.63
C GLY A 651 21.11 -3.05 -8.56
N PRO A 652 20.72 -3.74 -9.65
CA PRO A 652 20.30 -2.99 -10.83
C PRO A 652 18.78 -2.74 -10.99
N SER A 653 17.92 -3.07 -10.01
CA SER A 653 16.46 -3.02 -10.18
C SER A 653 15.75 -1.76 -9.66
N GLU A 654 16.47 -0.67 -9.37
CA GLU A 654 15.92 0.57 -8.78
C GLU A 654 16.10 1.79 -9.70
N ALA A 655 15.06 2.62 -9.80
CA ALA A 655 15.09 3.91 -10.48
C ALA A 655 14.56 5.03 -9.58
N VAL A 656 15.14 6.23 -9.72
CA VAL A 656 14.74 7.45 -9.00
C VAL A 656 14.10 8.44 -9.97
N TRP A 657 13.04 9.10 -9.55
CA TRP A 657 12.40 10.16 -10.30
C TRP A 657 13.13 11.48 -10.09
N HIS A 658 13.75 12.02 -11.15
CA HIS A 658 14.52 13.25 -11.09
C HIS A 658 13.71 14.45 -11.57
N THR A 659 13.76 15.56 -10.82
CA THR A 659 13.05 16.82 -11.08
C THR A 659 13.95 18.05 -10.99
N ALA A 660 15.28 17.89 -11.14
CA ALA A 660 16.25 18.98 -11.07
C ALA A 660 16.13 19.82 -9.78
N GLY A 661 15.84 19.16 -8.65
CA GLY A 661 15.73 19.78 -7.32
C GLY A 661 14.40 20.49 -7.04
N GLN A 662 13.36 20.27 -7.86
CA GLN A 662 12.01 20.77 -7.56
C GLN A 662 11.19 19.70 -6.81
N PRO A 663 10.33 20.10 -5.85
CA PRO A 663 9.43 19.17 -5.19
C PRO A 663 8.47 18.51 -6.17
N ILE A 664 8.20 17.23 -5.96
CA ILE A 664 7.38 16.37 -6.83
C ILE A 664 5.94 16.41 -6.34
N GLN A 665 5.01 16.82 -7.19
CA GLN A 665 3.60 16.57 -6.95
C GLN A 665 3.33 15.09 -7.25
N PHE A 666 3.29 14.28 -6.19
CA PHE A 666 3.27 12.83 -6.27
C PHE A 666 1.86 12.29 -6.09
N ASN A 667 1.42 11.44 -7.02
CA ASN A 667 0.16 10.71 -6.91
C ASN A 667 0.38 9.22 -7.23
N LEU A 668 0.06 8.36 -6.27
CA LEU A 668 0.13 6.91 -6.43
C LEU A 668 -1.27 6.31 -6.30
N GLN A 669 -1.59 5.44 -7.25
CA GLN A 669 -2.84 4.69 -7.26
C GLN A 669 -2.56 3.23 -7.61
N ILE A 670 -3.42 2.35 -7.12
CA ILE A 670 -3.46 0.94 -7.50
C ILE A 670 -4.84 0.61 -8.05
N SER A 671 -4.86 -0.21 -9.09
CA SER A 671 -6.08 -0.77 -9.69
C SER A 671 -6.00 -2.29 -9.57
N SER A 672 -6.94 -2.88 -8.83
CA SER A 672 -7.06 -4.32 -8.69
C SER A 672 -7.93 -4.86 -9.81
N LEU A 673 -7.35 -5.72 -10.64
CA LEU A 673 -7.99 -6.34 -11.79
C LEU A 673 -8.22 -7.82 -11.51
N ASN A 674 -9.46 -8.25 -11.58
CA ASN A 674 -9.81 -9.67 -11.53
C ASN A 674 -9.64 -10.22 -12.93
N VAL A 675 -8.91 -11.32 -13.07
CA VAL A 675 -8.71 -11.99 -14.36
C VAL A 675 -9.28 -13.39 -14.25
N GLU A 676 -10.32 -13.67 -15.04
CA GLU A 676 -10.84 -15.01 -15.25
C GLU A 676 -10.30 -15.56 -16.57
N ILE A 677 -9.58 -16.67 -16.50
CA ILE A 677 -9.11 -17.39 -17.69
C ILE A 677 -10.02 -18.59 -17.92
N SER A 678 -10.58 -18.70 -19.12
CA SER A 678 -11.37 -19.85 -19.58
C SER A 678 -10.81 -20.40 -20.89
N GLU A 679 -10.99 -21.70 -21.16
CA GLU A 679 -10.54 -22.31 -22.41
C GLU A 679 -11.67 -22.21 -23.46
N ALA A 680 -11.38 -21.61 -24.62
CA ALA A 680 -12.37 -21.39 -25.67
C ALA A 680 -12.90 -22.74 -26.21
N GLY A 681 -14.17 -23.04 -25.93
CA GLY A 681 -14.85 -24.26 -26.38
C GLY A 681 -15.41 -25.18 -25.28
N SER A 682 -15.43 -24.75 -24.02
CA SER A 682 -16.16 -25.44 -22.92
C SER A 682 -17.65 -25.13 -22.89
#